data_AF-A0A366I565-F1
#
_entry.id   AF-A0A366I565-F1
#
_cell.length_a   1.000
_cell.length_b   1.000
_cell.length_c   1.000
_cell.angle_alpha   90.00
_cell.angle_beta   90.00
_cell.angle_gamma   90.00
#
_symmetry.space_group_name_H-M   'P 1'
#
loop_
_entity.id
_entity.type
_entity.pdbx_description
1 polymer ?
#
loop_
_entity_poly.entity_id
_entity_poly.type
_entity_poly.pdbx_seq_one_letter_code
_entity_poly.pdbx_strand_id
1 'polypeptide(L)'
;MTEEPQRPDPDALLAQTDNDGRGKLKIFFGACAGVGKTWAMLQEARRLRAQGLDVLVGVVETHGRQETAALLEGLEILPRRATGHNRYQEFDLDAALARRPAVILMDELAHSNTRGSLHPKRWQDIDELLDAGIDVLTTVNVQHLESLNDVVSGVTGIRVRETVPDPFFDSASEVVLVDLPPDDLRQRLKEGKVYVGDRAERAIENFFRKGNLFALRELALRRTADRVDDQMRAWRDARGREEKVWHTRDAILLCIGANTGSEKLVRIAARLAAKLGSEWHAVTVETPTLHRQGETRRRAILRTLQLAQNMGAVTATLSDPNEAEAVLRYAREHNLGKIIVGRPPQRRWRFSHRFASRLSRLGPDLDLVIVALDDMPEISSGRVAASRVSTEKWRQKLRGCLAAAALCMLITLVCKCLLPGFSLINLVMIYLLGVVLIAIGFGRLPSVVAAVLNIIAFDLFFVAPAGSFAVMDAQYLVTFSVMLAVGVITGNMTAGVRYQARVARHREQRARYLYELADGLSRALLPADVTQICQQVVSAALLARCEIWLPDKQGVLVAPSERRLNTMPDPAIIKWSFDKGQVAGAGTDTLPGVPYKILPLASSGRTLGLLVIEPSNLRHLMIPEQQRLLDTFLVIISGALERLELTRREQQSRLAAEREELRNSLLSALSHDLRTPLTVLFGQAEILMLDLSEEGSKYVQQANEMRQQTLSTISLVNNMLDMARIESDGFRLKTDWVSLEEVVGSALKSLETILSTHSVQLDLPKEMVLLQADGPLLERVFVNLLENALKYAGNKSTIGIKAHLLPGKIRIDVWDNGPGIPPGKEQQIFEKFIRGREESAIPGVGMGLAICRAIVAMHHGEIKATNRPENGACFTLILPLPPVPLLAENLEENL
;
A
#
# COMPACT_ATOMS: atom_id res chain seq x y z
N MET A 1 -28.94 33.67 -34.34
CA MET A 1 -29.04 32.57 -35.31
C MET A 1 -27.65 31.97 -35.41
N THR A 2 -27.34 30.78 -34.96
CA THR A 2 -28.06 29.62 -34.42
C THR A 2 -26.97 28.89 -33.64
N GLU A 3 -27.05 28.82 -32.31
CA GLU A 3 -26.20 27.89 -31.56
C GLU A 3 -26.72 26.49 -31.89
N GLU A 4 -26.10 25.83 -32.87
CA GLU A 4 -26.35 24.42 -33.10
C GLU A 4 -25.90 23.67 -31.84
N PRO A 5 -26.78 22.88 -31.20
CA PRO A 5 -26.38 22.07 -30.07
C PRO A 5 -25.29 21.10 -30.53
N GLN A 6 -24.13 21.20 -29.88
CA GLN A 6 -22.95 20.41 -30.19
C GLN A 6 -23.33 18.91 -30.14
N ARG A 7 -23.22 18.24 -31.28
CA ARG A 7 -23.58 16.82 -31.42
C ARG A 7 -22.69 16.01 -30.47
N PRO A 8 -23.26 15.19 -29.55
CA PRO A 8 -22.47 14.38 -28.63
C PRO A 8 -21.59 13.39 -29.42
N ASP A 9 -20.42 13.11 -28.85
CA ASP A 9 -19.42 12.22 -29.44
C ASP A 9 -19.99 10.80 -29.61
N PRO A 10 -20.04 10.26 -30.85
CA PRO A 10 -20.54 8.91 -31.12
C PRO A 10 -19.78 7.83 -30.34
N ASP A 11 -18.48 8.00 -30.10
CA ASP A 11 -17.66 7.02 -29.37
C ASP A 11 -18.00 7.01 -27.88
N ALA A 12 -18.35 8.17 -27.32
CA ALA A 12 -18.84 8.30 -25.94
C ALA A 12 -20.24 7.69 -25.76
N LEU A 13 -21.09 7.74 -26.80
CA LEU A 13 -22.38 7.05 -26.83
C LEU A 13 -22.20 5.54 -27.03
N LEU A 14 -21.22 5.10 -27.83
CA LEU A 14 -20.91 3.69 -28.05
C LEU A 14 -20.40 3.01 -26.76
N ALA A 15 -19.53 3.71 -26.02
CA ALA A 15 -19.06 3.27 -24.70
C ALA A 15 -20.16 3.18 -23.64
N GLN A 16 -21.28 3.90 -23.82
CA GLN A 16 -22.47 3.77 -22.96
C GLN A 16 -23.31 2.52 -23.31
N THR A 17 -23.28 2.05 -24.56
CA THR A 17 -24.01 0.86 -25.02
C THR A 17 -23.29 -0.48 -24.79
N ASP A 18 -21.97 -0.49 -24.54
CA ASP A 18 -21.21 -1.74 -24.29
C ASP A 18 -21.64 -2.48 -22.99
N ASN A 19 -22.52 -1.89 -22.17
CA ASN A 19 -23.09 -2.49 -20.97
C ASN A 19 -24.48 -3.13 -21.15
N ASP A 20 -25.07 -3.13 -22.36
CA ASP A 20 -26.48 -3.57 -22.56
C ASP A 20 -26.69 -5.10 -22.44
N GLY A 21 -25.63 -5.91 -22.27
CA GLY A 21 -25.72 -7.36 -22.10
C GLY A 21 -25.63 -7.88 -20.66
N ARG A 22 -25.12 -7.06 -19.73
CA ARG A 22 -24.88 -7.48 -18.33
C ARG A 22 -26.07 -7.07 -17.45
N GLY A 23 -26.46 -7.96 -16.54
CA GLY A 23 -27.52 -7.73 -15.57
C GLY A 23 -27.19 -6.59 -14.60
N LYS A 24 -28.23 -6.00 -14.01
CA LYS A 24 -28.13 -4.88 -13.06
C LYS A 24 -28.11 -5.39 -11.62
N LEU A 25 -27.17 -4.86 -10.85
CA LEU A 25 -27.04 -5.18 -9.42
C LEU A 25 -27.67 -4.08 -8.56
N LYS A 26 -28.64 -4.46 -7.74
CA LYS A 26 -29.27 -3.57 -6.74
C LYS A 26 -28.98 -4.07 -5.33
N ILE A 27 -28.29 -3.25 -4.54
CA ILE A 27 -27.88 -3.59 -3.17
C ILE A 27 -28.71 -2.82 -2.15
N PHE A 28 -29.35 -3.52 -1.23
CA PHE A 28 -29.95 -2.93 -0.04
C PHE A 28 -28.90 -2.90 1.07
N PHE A 29 -28.36 -1.71 1.32
CA PHE A 29 -27.25 -1.47 2.23
C PHE A 29 -27.74 -0.94 3.57
N GLY A 30 -27.12 -1.35 4.68
CA GLY A 30 -27.51 -0.85 6.00
C GLY A 30 -26.40 -0.92 7.03
N ALA A 31 -26.59 -0.19 8.13
CA ALA A 31 -25.61 -0.09 9.21
C ALA A 31 -25.38 -1.42 9.95
N CYS A 32 -26.41 -2.25 10.10
CA CYS A 32 -26.31 -3.53 10.80
C CYS A 32 -27.53 -4.43 10.52
N ALA A 33 -27.55 -5.62 11.12
CA ALA A 33 -28.70 -6.51 11.11
C ALA A 33 -29.90 -5.87 11.85
N GLY A 34 -31.12 -6.12 11.36
CA GLY A 34 -32.36 -5.64 11.99
C GLY A 34 -32.92 -4.31 11.47
N VAL A 35 -32.17 -3.55 10.66
CA VAL A 35 -32.67 -2.29 10.05
C VAL A 35 -33.74 -2.50 8.97
N GLY A 36 -33.95 -3.74 8.50
CA GLY A 36 -35.01 -4.08 7.55
C GLY A 36 -34.57 -4.31 6.09
N LYS A 37 -33.28 -4.53 5.81
CA LYS A 37 -32.77 -4.73 4.44
C LYS A 37 -33.50 -5.83 3.65
N THR A 38 -33.60 -7.04 4.20
CA THR A 38 -34.32 -8.16 3.58
C THR A 38 -35.80 -7.85 3.35
N TRP A 39 -36.43 -7.11 4.26
CA TRP A 39 -37.82 -6.69 4.13
C TRP A 39 -37.98 -5.69 2.97
N ALA A 40 -37.09 -4.69 2.86
CA ALA A 40 -37.09 -3.73 1.77
C ALA A 40 -36.82 -4.41 0.41
N MET A 41 -35.89 -5.38 0.38
CA MET A 41 -35.61 -6.20 -0.80
C MET A 41 -36.84 -6.99 -1.27
N LEU A 42 -37.55 -7.64 -0.35
CA LEU A 42 -38.77 -8.40 -0.67
C LEU A 42 -39.94 -7.50 -1.08
N GLN A 43 -40.04 -6.30 -0.50
CA GLN A 43 -41.03 -5.32 -0.91
C GLN A 43 -40.79 -4.86 -2.36
N GLU A 44 -39.54 -4.64 -2.73
CA GLU A 44 -39.14 -4.34 -4.11
C GLU A 44 -39.43 -5.52 -5.04
N ALA A 45 -39.11 -6.74 -4.64
CA ALA A 45 -39.39 -7.95 -5.41
C ALA A 45 -40.89 -8.10 -5.74
N ARG A 46 -41.76 -7.86 -4.75
CA ARG A 46 -43.22 -7.85 -4.96
C ARG A 46 -43.67 -6.76 -5.91
N ARG A 47 -43.07 -5.57 -5.83
CA ARG A 47 -43.36 -4.46 -6.74
C ARG A 47 -42.98 -4.81 -8.18
N LEU A 48 -41.80 -5.39 -8.40
CA LEU A 48 -41.33 -5.82 -9.72
C LEU A 48 -42.23 -6.92 -10.30
N ARG A 49 -42.65 -7.88 -9.47
CA ARG A 49 -43.59 -8.91 -9.90
C ARG A 49 -44.98 -8.37 -10.22
N ALA A 50 -45.48 -7.41 -9.45
CA ALA A 50 -46.74 -6.73 -9.75
C ALA A 50 -46.69 -5.94 -11.07
N GLN A 51 -45.49 -5.55 -11.52
CA GLN A 51 -45.24 -4.96 -12.84
C GLN A 51 -45.10 -6.01 -13.96
N GLY A 52 -45.20 -7.31 -13.64
CA GLY A 52 -45.14 -8.41 -14.60
C GLY A 52 -43.74 -8.97 -14.88
N LEU A 53 -42.71 -8.60 -14.11
CA LEU A 53 -41.36 -9.17 -14.24
C LEU A 53 -41.28 -10.59 -13.65
N ASP A 54 -40.48 -11.45 -14.29
CA ASP A 54 -40.17 -12.81 -13.80
C ASP A 54 -39.16 -12.72 -12.65
N VAL A 55 -39.65 -12.88 -11.41
CA VAL A 55 -38.87 -12.76 -10.18
C VAL A 55 -38.71 -14.13 -9.54
N LEU A 56 -37.46 -14.58 -9.41
CA LEU A 56 -37.07 -15.82 -8.76
C LEU A 56 -36.41 -15.54 -7.41
N VAL A 57 -36.77 -16.31 -6.39
CA VAL A 57 -36.09 -16.30 -5.10
C VAL A 57 -34.98 -17.35 -5.12
N GLY A 58 -33.72 -16.91 -5.15
CA GLY A 58 -32.56 -17.80 -5.04
C GLY A 58 -32.31 -18.16 -3.58
N VAL A 59 -31.89 -17.18 -2.78
CA VAL A 59 -31.70 -17.33 -1.33
C VAL A 59 -32.26 -16.12 -0.60
N VAL A 60 -33.16 -16.36 0.35
CA VAL A 60 -33.66 -15.35 1.29
C VAL A 60 -33.67 -15.94 2.69
N GLU A 61 -33.08 -15.23 3.63
CA GLU A 61 -33.01 -15.63 5.04
C GLU A 61 -33.99 -14.80 5.87
N THR A 62 -35.11 -15.41 6.26
CA THR A 62 -36.15 -14.74 7.07
C THR A 62 -35.83 -14.77 8.56
N HIS A 63 -34.90 -15.63 8.99
CA HIS A 63 -34.55 -15.90 10.39
C HIS A 63 -35.77 -16.14 11.30
N GLY A 64 -36.82 -16.79 10.77
CA GLY A 64 -38.04 -17.12 11.51
C GLY A 64 -39.02 -15.95 11.72
N ARG A 65 -38.80 -14.80 11.06
CA ARG A 65 -39.68 -13.62 11.18
C ARG A 65 -40.94 -13.80 10.33
N GLN A 66 -42.09 -13.98 10.98
CA GLN A 66 -43.38 -14.22 10.30
C GLN A 66 -43.77 -13.11 9.32
N GLU A 67 -43.61 -11.84 9.69
CA GLU A 67 -43.92 -10.70 8.81
C GLU A 67 -43.05 -10.66 7.54
N THR A 68 -41.76 -11.02 7.65
CA THR A 68 -40.85 -11.12 6.49
C THR A 68 -41.15 -12.36 5.66
N ALA A 69 -41.46 -13.49 6.29
CA ALA A 69 -41.83 -14.73 5.60
C ALA A 69 -43.14 -14.58 4.81
N ALA A 70 -44.11 -13.83 5.32
CA ALA A 70 -45.34 -13.50 4.61
C ALA A 70 -45.10 -12.73 3.30
N LEU A 71 -43.95 -12.06 3.14
CA LEU A 71 -43.57 -11.41 1.87
C LEU A 71 -43.07 -12.39 0.80
N LEU A 72 -42.61 -13.58 1.18
CA LEU A 72 -42.22 -14.64 0.25
C LEU A 72 -43.44 -15.34 -0.36
N GLU A 73 -44.59 -15.29 0.32
CA GLU A 73 -45.81 -15.93 -0.18
C GLU A 73 -46.14 -15.44 -1.59
N GLY A 74 -46.32 -16.43 -2.47
CA GLY A 74 -46.60 -16.25 -3.88
C GLY A 74 -45.36 -16.20 -4.77
N LEU A 75 -44.16 -15.84 -4.30
CA LEU A 75 -42.96 -15.78 -5.15
C LEU A 75 -42.45 -17.19 -5.51
N GLU A 76 -41.90 -17.37 -6.72
CA GLU A 76 -41.27 -18.63 -7.13
C GLU A 76 -39.94 -18.78 -6.38
N ILE A 77 -39.72 -19.92 -5.72
CA ILE A 77 -38.51 -20.20 -4.94
C ILE A 77 -37.73 -21.33 -5.58
N LEU A 78 -36.45 -21.08 -5.86
CA LEU A 78 -35.54 -22.09 -6.40
C LEU A 78 -35.25 -23.16 -5.33
N PRO A 79 -35.41 -24.45 -5.64
CA PRO A 79 -35.04 -25.52 -4.71
C PRO A 79 -33.55 -25.46 -4.37
N ARG A 80 -33.21 -25.52 -3.08
CA ARG A 80 -31.80 -25.51 -2.63
C ARG A 80 -31.14 -26.87 -2.87
N ARG A 81 -29.84 -26.87 -3.21
CA ARG A 81 -29.06 -28.09 -3.45
C ARG A 81 -28.60 -28.71 -2.13
N ALA A 82 -28.88 -29.99 -1.94
CA ALA A 82 -28.39 -30.75 -0.78
C ALA A 82 -26.94 -31.18 -1.01
N THR A 83 -26.00 -30.65 -0.23
CA THR A 83 -24.61 -31.10 -0.26
C THR A 83 -24.46 -32.32 0.65
N GLY A 84 -24.08 -33.47 0.08
CA GLY A 84 -24.23 -34.81 0.69
C GLY A 84 -23.47 -35.10 1.99
N HIS A 85 -22.91 -34.11 2.69
CA HIS A 85 -22.21 -34.26 3.97
C HIS A 85 -22.55 -33.17 5.01
N ASN A 86 -23.43 -32.20 4.70
CA ASN A 86 -23.77 -31.10 5.61
C ASN A 86 -25.28 -30.94 5.78
N ARG A 87 -25.72 -30.55 6.98
CA ARG A 87 -27.13 -30.24 7.32
C ARG A 87 -27.67 -28.96 6.65
N TYR A 88 -26.86 -28.25 5.86
CA TYR A 88 -27.16 -26.94 5.30
C TYR A 88 -27.43 -27.05 3.79
N GLN A 89 -28.59 -26.54 3.36
CA GLN A 89 -28.98 -26.46 1.96
C GLN A 89 -28.43 -25.16 1.34
N GLU A 90 -27.73 -25.25 0.21
CA GLU A 90 -27.03 -24.13 -0.45
C GLU A 90 -27.77 -23.69 -1.74
N PHE A 91 -27.47 -22.48 -2.22
CA PHE A 91 -27.93 -21.99 -3.53
C PHE A 91 -27.45 -22.88 -4.68
N ASP A 92 -28.33 -23.12 -5.66
CA ASP A 92 -28.00 -23.84 -6.89
C ASP A 92 -27.81 -22.87 -8.06
N LEU A 93 -26.56 -22.46 -8.29
CA LEU A 93 -26.21 -21.51 -9.36
C LEU A 93 -26.51 -22.08 -10.75
N ASP A 94 -26.21 -23.35 -10.99
CA ASP A 94 -26.46 -24.01 -12.29
C ASP A 94 -27.95 -24.00 -12.64
N ALA A 95 -28.81 -24.31 -11.66
CA ALA A 95 -30.25 -24.29 -11.84
C ALA A 95 -30.79 -22.87 -12.08
N ALA A 96 -30.24 -21.86 -11.41
CA ALA A 96 -30.61 -20.46 -11.62
C ALA A 96 -30.25 -19.97 -13.02
N LEU A 97 -29.03 -20.27 -13.49
CA LEU A 97 -28.56 -19.94 -14.84
C LEU A 97 -29.36 -20.67 -15.93
N ALA A 98 -29.79 -21.91 -15.68
CA ALA A 98 -30.65 -22.65 -16.60
C ALA A 98 -32.08 -22.07 -16.68
N ARG A 99 -32.63 -21.58 -15.56
CA ARG A 99 -33.99 -21.01 -15.50
C ARG A 99 -34.09 -19.62 -16.14
N ARG A 100 -32.99 -18.86 -16.16
CA ARG A 100 -32.89 -17.48 -16.71
C ARG A 100 -34.05 -16.55 -16.30
N PRO A 101 -34.25 -16.31 -15.00
CA PRO A 101 -35.23 -15.32 -14.55
C PRO A 101 -34.81 -13.90 -15.01
N ALA A 102 -35.77 -12.97 -15.08
CA ALA A 102 -35.43 -11.56 -15.31
C ALA A 102 -34.74 -10.96 -14.08
N VAL A 103 -35.19 -11.34 -12.88
CA VAL A 103 -34.69 -10.85 -11.61
C VAL A 103 -34.53 -11.99 -10.62
N ILE A 104 -33.40 -12.06 -9.90
CA ILE A 104 -33.17 -13.03 -8.83
C ILE A 104 -32.83 -12.36 -7.49
N LEU A 105 -33.41 -12.89 -6.40
CA LEU A 105 -33.13 -12.43 -5.03
C LEU A 105 -32.02 -13.28 -4.40
N MET A 106 -30.97 -12.61 -3.97
CA MET A 106 -29.78 -13.22 -3.37
C MET A 106 -29.41 -12.49 -2.07
N ASP A 107 -30.00 -12.91 -0.95
CA ASP A 107 -29.74 -12.29 0.36
C ASP A 107 -28.32 -12.60 0.87
N GLU A 108 -27.84 -11.81 1.84
CA GLU A 108 -26.52 -11.92 2.48
C GLU A 108 -25.33 -11.96 1.49
N LEU A 109 -25.06 -10.85 0.80
CA LEU A 109 -23.99 -10.74 -0.21
C LEU A 109 -22.60 -11.25 0.26
N ALA A 110 -22.30 -11.07 1.54
CA ALA A 110 -21.01 -11.41 2.14
C ALA A 110 -20.81 -12.90 2.46
N HIS A 111 -21.86 -13.71 2.32
CA HIS A 111 -21.89 -15.10 2.75
C HIS A 111 -20.77 -15.95 2.10
N SER A 112 -20.19 -16.83 2.91
CA SER A 112 -19.20 -17.81 2.44
C SER A 112 -19.88 -19.13 2.08
N ASN A 113 -19.80 -19.52 0.81
CA ASN A 113 -20.47 -20.73 0.34
C ASN A 113 -19.85 -21.99 0.97
N THR A 114 -20.66 -23.03 1.11
CA THR A 114 -20.21 -24.32 1.63
C THR A 114 -19.10 -24.96 0.77
N ARG A 115 -18.18 -25.69 1.43
CA ARG A 115 -17.07 -26.40 0.75
C ARG A 115 -17.63 -27.40 -0.27
N GLY A 116 -17.21 -27.26 -1.53
CA GLY A 116 -17.71 -28.05 -2.66
C GLY A 116 -18.64 -27.29 -3.62
N SER A 117 -19.01 -26.04 -3.29
CA SER A 117 -19.66 -25.10 -4.21
C SER A 117 -18.68 -24.61 -5.29
N LEU A 118 -19.22 -24.19 -6.45
CA LEU A 118 -18.43 -23.67 -7.58
C LEU A 118 -17.53 -22.50 -7.17
N HIS A 119 -18.10 -21.53 -6.44
CA HIS A 119 -17.36 -20.40 -5.90
C HIS A 119 -17.30 -20.42 -4.37
N PRO A 120 -16.21 -19.91 -3.76
CA PRO A 120 -16.09 -19.78 -2.31
C PRO A 120 -16.95 -18.67 -1.70
N LYS A 121 -17.40 -17.67 -2.48
CA LYS A 121 -18.15 -16.51 -1.98
C LYS A 121 -19.40 -16.23 -2.82
N ARG A 122 -20.50 -15.86 -2.16
CA ARG A 122 -21.78 -15.57 -2.83
C ARG A 122 -21.72 -14.40 -3.80
N TRP A 123 -20.90 -13.38 -3.52
CA TRP A 123 -20.74 -12.26 -4.46
C TRP A 123 -20.16 -12.71 -5.81
N GLN A 124 -19.42 -13.83 -5.87
CA GLN A 124 -18.91 -14.40 -7.12
C GLN A 124 -20.02 -15.13 -7.91
N ASP A 125 -20.93 -15.82 -7.21
CA ASP A 125 -22.13 -16.39 -7.85
C ASP A 125 -23.02 -15.28 -8.43
N ILE A 126 -23.14 -14.15 -7.72
CA ILE A 126 -23.86 -12.97 -8.19
C ILE A 126 -23.15 -12.36 -9.40
N ASP A 127 -21.82 -12.32 -9.42
CA ASP A 127 -21.04 -11.84 -10.56
C ASP A 127 -21.37 -12.63 -11.83
N GLU A 128 -21.40 -13.97 -11.72
CA GLU A 128 -21.76 -14.86 -12.84
C GLU A 128 -23.22 -14.72 -13.29
N LEU A 129 -24.15 -14.52 -12.34
CA LEU A 129 -25.56 -14.23 -12.67
C LEU A 129 -25.70 -12.91 -13.45
N LEU A 130 -24.96 -11.87 -13.05
CA LEU A 130 -24.96 -10.59 -13.75
C LEU A 130 -24.36 -10.75 -15.17
N ASP A 131 -23.27 -11.51 -15.32
CA ASP A 131 -22.69 -11.80 -16.64
C ASP A 131 -23.63 -12.58 -17.57
N ALA A 132 -24.53 -13.39 -17.00
CA ALA A 132 -25.58 -14.06 -17.74
C ALA A 132 -26.77 -13.15 -18.14
N GLY A 133 -26.73 -11.86 -17.78
CA GLY A 133 -27.78 -10.88 -18.07
C GLY A 133 -28.95 -10.89 -17.09
N ILE A 134 -28.81 -11.51 -15.92
CA ILE A 134 -29.86 -11.61 -14.89
C ILE A 134 -29.71 -10.46 -13.89
N ASP A 135 -30.78 -9.69 -13.63
CA ASP A 135 -30.76 -8.64 -12.62
C ASP A 135 -30.77 -9.25 -11.21
N VAL A 136 -29.94 -8.74 -10.30
CA VAL A 136 -29.79 -9.29 -8.94
C VAL A 136 -30.14 -8.25 -7.88
N LEU A 137 -31.03 -8.62 -6.95
CA LEU A 137 -31.28 -7.87 -5.73
C LEU A 137 -30.61 -8.58 -4.55
N THR A 138 -29.81 -7.87 -3.78
CA THR A 138 -29.05 -8.43 -2.65
C THR A 138 -29.04 -7.51 -1.44
N THR A 139 -28.63 -8.02 -0.28
CA THR A 139 -28.47 -7.21 0.93
C THR A 139 -27.07 -7.34 1.54
N VAL A 140 -26.57 -6.24 2.11
CA VAL A 140 -25.26 -6.23 2.79
C VAL A 140 -25.23 -5.20 3.92
N ASN A 141 -24.41 -5.45 4.93
CA ASN A 141 -24.15 -4.50 6.01
C ASN A 141 -22.80 -3.82 5.85
N VAL A 142 -22.64 -2.63 6.43
CA VAL A 142 -21.38 -1.87 6.46
C VAL A 142 -20.21 -2.68 7.02
N GLN A 143 -20.45 -3.58 7.98
CA GLN A 143 -19.39 -4.39 8.59
C GLN A 143 -18.77 -5.44 7.65
N HIS A 144 -19.43 -5.73 6.52
CA HIS A 144 -18.95 -6.72 5.56
C HIS A 144 -18.14 -6.08 4.43
N LEU A 145 -18.01 -4.75 4.38
CA LEU A 145 -17.10 -4.11 3.42
C LEU A 145 -15.66 -4.27 3.90
N GLU A 146 -14.80 -4.73 3.00
CA GLU A 146 -13.42 -5.08 3.32
C GLU A 146 -12.63 -3.88 3.85
N SER A 147 -12.74 -2.71 3.20
CA SER A 147 -12.04 -1.48 3.63
C SER A 147 -12.45 -0.97 5.01
N LEU A 148 -13.64 -1.32 5.48
CA LEU A 148 -14.21 -0.84 6.75
C LEU A 148 -14.08 -1.85 7.89
N ASN A 149 -13.58 -3.06 7.63
CA ASN A 149 -13.54 -4.14 8.60
C ASN A 149 -12.72 -3.77 9.86
N ASP A 150 -11.54 -3.19 9.70
CA ASP A 150 -10.68 -2.78 10.82
C ASP A 150 -11.32 -1.66 11.67
N VAL A 151 -11.95 -0.69 11.00
CA VAL A 151 -12.65 0.42 11.67
C VAL A 151 -13.85 -0.10 12.46
N VAL A 152 -14.64 -0.98 11.85
CA VAL A 152 -15.80 -1.60 12.49
C VAL A 152 -15.38 -2.53 13.63
N SER A 153 -14.29 -3.28 13.48
CA SER A 153 -13.73 -4.11 14.56
C SER A 153 -13.24 -3.25 15.73
N GLY A 154 -12.69 -2.06 15.47
CA GLY A 154 -12.28 -1.11 16.52
C GLY A 154 -13.47 -0.55 17.31
N VAL A 155 -14.62 -0.36 16.65
CA VAL A 155 -15.86 0.14 17.28
C VAL A 155 -16.60 -0.98 18.01
N THR A 156 -16.75 -2.15 17.39
CA THR A 156 -17.64 -3.22 17.89
C THR A 156 -16.92 -4.29 18.71
N GLY A 157 -15.59 -4.36 18.63
CA GLY A 157 -14.77 -5.40 19.26
C GLY A 157 -14.85 -6.77 18.59
N ILE A 158 -15.60 -6.91 17.48
CA ILE A 158 -15.83 -8.17 16.78
C ILE A 158 -15.19 -8.11 15.40
N ARG A 159 -14.35 -9.11 15.08
CA ARG A 159 -13.78 -9.27 13.73
C ARG A 159 -14.73 -10.04 12.83
N VAL A 160 -15.07 -9.45 11.69
CA VAL A 160 -15.96 -10.04 10.69
C VAL A 160 -15.10 -10.82 9.68
N ARG A 161 -15.34 -12.11 9.53
CA ARG A 161 -14.60 -12.98 8.57
C ARG A 161 -15.23 -13.01 7.18
N GLU A 162 -16.49 -12.62 7.08
CA GLU A 162 -17.26 -12.62 5.85
C GLU A 162 -17.28 -11.21 5.27
N THR A 163 -16.51 -11.00 4.20
CA THR A 163 -16.31 -9.70 3.57
C THR A 163 -16.64 -9.72 2.08
N VAL A 164 -16.93 -8.53 1.56
CA VAL A 164 -17.16 -8.20 0.16
C VAL A 164 -16.12 -7.16 -0.25
N PRO A 165 -15.43 -7.34 -1.39
CA PRO A 165 -14.51 -6.34 -1.91
C PRO A 165 -15.23 -5.03 -2.26
N ASP A 166 -14.66 -3.90 -1.87
CA ASP A 166 -15.18 -2.56 -2.20
C ASP A 166 -15.44 -2.36 -3.70
N PRO A 167 -14.57 -2.79 -4.64
CA PRO A 167 -14.82 -2.62 -6.07
C PRO A 167 -16.10 -3.33 -6.56
N PHE A 168 -16.46 -4.47 -5.96
CA PHE A 168 -17.69 -5.19 -6.29
C PHE A 168 -18.93 -4.47 -5.75
N PHE A 169 -18.85 -3.93 -4.53
CA PHE A 169 -19.91 -3.05 -4.02
C PHE A 169 -20.06 -1.79 -4.89
N ASP A 170 -18.93 -1.27 -5.37
CA ASP A 170 -18.90 -0.05 -6.17
C ASP A 170 -19.39 -0.24 -7.62
N SER A 171 -19.34 -1.47 -8.15
CA SER A 171 -19.87 -1.79 -9.49
C SER A 171 -21.40 -1.89 -9.54
N ALA A 172 -22.10 -1.86 -8.39
CA ALA A 172 -23.55 -1.96 -8.36
C ALA A 172 -24.24 -0.90 -9.24
N SER A 173 -25.40 -1.19 -9.81
CA SER A 173 -26.17 -0.17 -10.55
C SER A 173 -26.88 0.77 -9.58
N GLU A 174 -27.42 0.24 -8.50
CA GLU A 174 -28.16 0.98 -7.49
C GLU A 174 -27.83 0.48 -6.08
N VAL A 175 -27.63 1.40 -5.13
CA VAL A 175 -27.47 1.08 -3.71
C VAL A 175 -28.52 1.85 -2.92
N VAL A 176 -29.42 1.12 -2.27
CA VAL A 176 -30.49 1.69 -1.45
C VAL A 176 -30.08 1.61 0.02
N LEU A 177 -29.88 2.77 0.65
CA LEU A 177 -29.60 2.83 2.08
C LEU A 177 -30.90 2.60 2.87
N VAL A 178 -30.92 1.49 3.63
CA VAL A 178 -31.97 1.15 4.58
C VAL A 178 -31.48 1.57 5.97
N ASP A 179 -31.94 2.73 6.42
CA ASP A 179 -31.56 3.33 7.70
C ASP A 179 -32.69 3.26 8.72
N LEU A 180 -32.33 3.00 9.98
CA LEU A 180 -33.25 2.99 11.12
C LEU A 180 -32.55 3.63 12.32
N PRO A 181 -33.19 4.58 13.04
CA PRO A 181 -32.60 5.18 14.23
C PRO A 181 -32.16 4.12 15.27
N PRO A 182 -31.02 4.30 15.97
CA PRO A 182 -30.54 3.33 16.96
C PRO A 182 -31.55 3.00 18.07
N ASP A 183 -32.36 3.98 18.49
CA ASP A 183 -33.37 3.77 19.53
C ASP A 183 -34.51 2.87 19.03
N ASP A 184 -34.98 3.08 17.80
CA ASP A 184 -35.99 2.25 17.14
C ASP A 184 -35.48 0.83 16.87
N LEU A 185 -34.22 0.70 16.46
CA LEU A 185 -33.59 -0.61 16.24
C LEU A 185 -33.52 -1.40 17.56
N ARG A 186 -33.15 -0.74 18.66
CA ARG A 186 -33.15 -1.36 19.99
C ARG A 186 -34.56 -1.72 20.45
N GLN A 187 -35.55 -0.90 20.14
CA GLN A 187 -36.94 -1.21 20.43
C GLN A 187 -37.42 -2.44 19.65
N ARG A 188 -37.13 -2.53 18.35
CA ARG A 188 -37.42 -3.71 17.53
C ARG A 188 -36.74 -4.97 18.06
N LEU A 189 -35.52 -4.84 18.58
CA LEU A 189 -34.79 -5.95 19.20
C LEU A 189 -35.46 -6.40 20.51
N LYS A 190 -35.92 -5.48 21.36
CA LYS A 190 -36.71 -5.79 22.57
C LYS A 190 -38.05 -6.44 22.25
N GLU A 191 -38.67 -6.04 21.15
CA GLU A 191 -39.93 -6.62 20.66
C GLU A 191 -39.75 -7.99 19.96
N GLY A 192 -38.53 -8.55 19.94
CA GLY A 192 -38.25 -9.85 19.30
C GLY A 192 -38.27 -9.84 17.77
N LYS A 193 -38.33 -8.66 17.14
CA LYS A 193 -38.46 -8.49 15.68
C LYS A 193 -37.14 -8.63 14.91
N VAL A 194 -36.01 -8.80 15.60
CA VAL A 194 -34.67 -8.90 15.00
C VAL A 194 -34.05 -10.28 15.23
N TYR A 195 -34.16 -10.85 16.43
CA TYR A 195 -33.74 -12.22 16.75
C TYR A 195 -34.82 -12.93 17.57
N VAL A 196 -34.98 -14.24 17.36
CA VAL A 196 -35.91 -15.11 18.10
C VAL A 196 -35.10 -15.96 19.09
N GLY A 197 -35.43 -15.91 20.39
CA GLY A 197 -34.81 -16.72 21.47
C GLY A 197 -33.54 -16.15 22.13
N ASP A 198 -32.91 -16.97 23.00
CA ASP A 198 -31.78 -16.63 23.92
C ASP A 198 -30.53 -16.01 23.28
N ARG A 199 -30.41 -16.01 21.94
CA ARG A 199 -29.32 -15.34 21.22
C ARG A 199 -29.44 -13.81 21.22
N ALA A 200 -30.59 -13.25 21.57
CA ALA A 200 -30.82 -11.80 21.60
C ALA A 200 -30.06 -11.08 22.74
N GLU A 201 -30.06 -11.62 23.96
CA GLU A 201 -29.49 -10.93 25.15
C GLU A 201 -27.97 -10.75 25.06
N ARG A 202 -27.23 -11.77 24.63
CA ARG A 202 -25.76 -11.68 24.45
C ARG A 202 -25.34 -10.73 23.32
N ALA A 203 -26.16 -10.61 22.27
CA ALA A 203 -25.89 -9.66 21.17
C ALA A 203 -26.16 -8.21 21.59
N ILE A 204 -27.15 -7.99 22.47
CA ILE A 204 -27.51 -6.68 23.03
C ILE A 204 -26.36 -6.09 23.86
N GLU A 205 -25.68 -6.91 24.66
CA GLU A 205 -24.68 -6.44 25.61
C GLU A 205 -23.36 -5.97 24.96
N ASN A 206 -23.06 -6.38 23.72
CA ASN A 206 -21.79 -6.04 23.04
C ASN A 206 -21.98 -5.34 21.69
N PHE A 207 -22.75 -5.90 20.75
CA PHE A 207 -22.83 -5.37 19.39
C PHE A 207 -23.88 -4.23 19.26
N PHE A 208 -25.06 -4.38 19.87
CA PHE A 208 -26.15 -3.39 19.79
C PHE A 208 -26.10 -2.27 20.86
N ARG A 209 -24.90 -1.95 21.36
CA ARG A 209 -24.71 -0.78 22.23
C ARG A 209 -25.01 0.50 21.46
N LYS A 210 -25.63 1.48 22.12
CA LYS A 210 -26.05 2.74 21.48
C LYS A 210 -24.89 3.47 20.77
N GLY A 211 -23.70 3.50 21.38
CA GLY A 211 -22.50 4.08 20.77
C GLY A 211 -22.07 3.36 19.49
N ASN A 212 -22.04 2.02 19.52
CA ASN A 212 -21.67 1.20 18.35
C ASN A 212 -22.65 1.42 17.19
N LEU A 213 -23.95 1.48 17.49
CA LEU A 213 -24.98 1.72 16.48
C LEU A 213 -24.87 3.12 15.84
N PHE A 214 -24.52 4.16 16.60
CA PHE A 214 -24.27 5.48 16.03
C PHE A 214 -23.07 5.47 15.08
N ALA A 215 -21.98 4.84 15.48
CA ALA A 215 -20.77 4.74 14.65
C ALA A 215 -21.02 3.92 13.38
N LEU A 216 -21.70 2.78 13.46
CA LEU A 216 -22.05 1.98 12.28
C LEU A 216 -23.00 2.72 11.33
N ARG A 217 -23.94 3.50 11.88
CA ARG A 217 -24.84 4.35 11.10
C ARG A 217 -24.10 5.47 10.39
N GLU A 218 -23.16 6.14 11.07
CA GLU A 218 -22.29 7.16 10.48
C GLU A 218 -21.46 6.58 9.33
N LEU A 219 -20.83 5.41 9.53
CA LEU A 219 -20.05 4.74 8.49
C LEU A 219 -20.91 4.37 7.27
N ALA A 220 -22.13 3.86 7.49
CA ALA A 220 -23.04 3.52 6.40
C ALA A 220 -23.49 4.75 5.60
N LEU A 221 -23.84 5.84 6.29
CA LEU A 221 -24.22 7.11 5.66
C LEU A 221 -23.05 7.69 4.85
N ARG A 222 -21.85 7.71 5.44
CA ARG A 222 -20.64 8.22 4.80
C ARG A 222 -20.29 7.41 3.54
N ARG A 223 -20.31 6.08 3.62
CA ARG A 223 -20.03 5.22 2.45
C ARG A 223 -21.05 5.42 1.34
N THR A 224 -22.32 5.60 1.69
CA THR A 224 -23.37 5.91 0.71
C THR A 224 -23.13 7.27 0.06
N ALA A 225 -22.71 8.28 0.83
CA ALA A 225 -22.39 9.61 0.31
C ALA A 225 -21.16 9.58 -0.62
N ASP A 226 -20.08 8.89 -0.24
CA ASP A 226 -18.88 8.75 -1.05
C ASP A 226 -19.20 8.10 -2.42
N ARG A 227 -20.07 7.10 -2.43
CA ARG A 227 -20.56 6.48 -3.67
C ARG A 227 -21.37 7.43 -4.55
N VAL A 228 -22.29 8.20 -3.95
CA VAL A 228 -23.09 9.18 -4.69
C VAL A 228 -22.18 10.24 -5.32
N ASP A 229 -21.09 10.61 -4.64
CA ASP A 229 -20.05 11.50 -5.19
C ASP A 229 -19.35 10.87 -6.41
N ASP A 230 -18.96 9.59 -6.33
CA ASP A 230 -18.31 8.88 -7.45
C ASP A 230 -19.24 8.71 -8.66
N GLN A 231 -20.52 8.40 -8.43
CA GLN A 231 -21.53 8.37 -9.48
C GLN A 231 -21.72 9.74 -10.13
N MET A 232 -21.73 10.82 -9.34
CA MET A 232 -21.76 12.18 -9.89
C MET A 232 -20.52 12.49 -10.72
N ARG A 233 -19.32 12.05 -10.32
CA ARG A 233 -18.08 12.24 -11.09
C ARG A 233 -18.11 11.46 -12.41
N ALA A 234 -18.46 10.17 -12.38
CA ALA A 234 -18.54 9.34 -13.58
C ALA A 234 -19.58 9.87 -14.58
N TRP A 235 -20.72 10.35 -14.09
CA TRP A 235 -21.73 11.00 -14.92
C TRP A 235 -21.24 12.32 -15.55
N ARG A 236 -20.37 13.08 -14.86
CA ARG A 236 -19.74 14.30 -15.40
C ARG A 236 -18.76 14.00 -16.52
N ASP A 237 -17.90 13.00 -16.34
CA ASP A 237 -16.94 12.60 -17.36
C ASP A 237 -17.64 12.10 -18.63
N ALA A 238 -18.80 11.44 -18.49
CA ALA A 238 -19.60 10.93 -19.60
C ALA A 238 -20.36 11.99 -20.41
N ARG A 239 -20.71 13.15 -19.84
CA ARG A 239 -21.44 14.24 -20.54
C ARG A 239 -20.56 15.35 -21.09
N GLY A 240 -19.24 15.20 -20.98
CA GLY A 240 -18.28 16.23 -21.35
C GLY A 240 -18.13 17.27 -20.24
N ARG A 241 -16.90 17.79 -20.11
CA ARG A 241 -16.48 18.74 -19.06
C ARG A 241 -17.24 20.07 -19.17
N GLU A 242 -18.46 20.13 -18.65
CA GLU A 242 -19.19 21.39 -18.50
C GLU A 242 -18.42 22.34 -17.55
N GLU A 243 -18.35 23.62 -17.93
CA GLU A 243 -17.51 24.66 -17.32
C GLU A 243 -17.90 25.08 -15.89
N LYS A 244 -18.98 24.54 -15.30
CA LYS A 244 -19.49 25.00 -14.00
C LYS A 244 -19.07 24.06 -12.85
N VAL A 245 -18.48 24.66 -11.81
CA VAL A 245 -18.21 23.97 -10.54
C VAL A 245 -19.51 23.77 -9.77
N TRP A 246 -19.75 22.55 -9.27
CA TRP A 246 -20.90 22.24 -8.43
C TRP A 246 -20.52 22.39 -6.95
N HIS A 247 -21.28 23.20 -6.21
CA HIS A 247 -21.03 23.56 -4.80
C HIS A 247 -21.44 22.45 -3.81
N THR A 248 -21.05 21.20 -4.06
CA THR A 248 -21.40 20.07 -3.17
C THR A 248 -20.42 19.92 -1.99
N ARG A 249 -19.19 20.43 -2.11
CA ARG A 249 -18.19 20.53 -1.02
C ARG A 249 -17.52 21.91 -1.02
N ASP A 250 -17.24 22.44 0.17
CA ASP A 250 -16.54 23.73 0.35
C ASP A 250 -15.00 23.57 0.20
N ALA A 251 -14.55 23.04 -0.94
CA ALA A 251 -13.13 22.88 -1.24
C ALA A 251 -12.46 24.23 -1.59
N ILE A 252 -11.27 24.45 -1.04
CA ILE A 252 -10.64 25.79 -0.99
C ILE A 252 -9.41 25.86 -1.91
N LEU A 253 -9.32 26.92 -2.71
CA LEU A 253 -8.12 27.30 -3.46
C LEU A 253 -7.51 28.59 -2.89
N LEU A 254 -6.36 28.48 -2.23
CA LEU A 254 -5.56 29.63 -1.81
C LEU A 254 -4.64 30.10 -2.94
N CYS A 255 -4.77 31.36 -3.35
CA CYS A 255 -3.84 31.98 -4.28
C CYS A 255 -2.74 32.75 -3.53
N ILE A 256 -1.48 32.33 -3.72
CA ILE A 256 -0.30 32.99 -3.18
C ILE A 256 0.28 33.89 -4.27
N GLY A 257 0.26 35.21 -4.02
CA GLY A 257 0.83 36.22 -4.92
C GLY A 257 2.23 36.69 -4.50
N ALA A 258 2.82 37.58 -5.28
CA ALA A 258 4.14 38.19 -5.01
C ALA A 258 4.15 39.26 -3.90
N ASN A 259 3.03 39.44 -3.19
CA ASN A 259 2.87 40.44 -2.15
C ASN A 259 3.37 39.91 -0.79
N THR A 260 3.80 40.82 0.08
CA THR A 260 4.18 40.51 1.47
C THR A 260 2.94 40.18 2.31
N GLY A 261 3.06 39.27 3.28
CA GLY A 261 1.96 38.88 4.19
C GLY A 261 1.23 37.57 3.85
N SER A 262 1.68 36.83 2.84
CA SER A 262 1.04 35.58 2.38
C SER A 262 0.98 34.46 3.43
N GLU A 263 1.83 34.48 4.47
CA GLU A 263 1.76 33.53 5.60
C GLU A 263 0.46 33.64 6.39
N LYS A 264 -0.08 34.87 6.55
CA LYS A 264 -1.37 35.09 7.21
C LYS A 264 -2.50 34.45 6.41
N LEU A 265 -2.43 34.51 5.08
CA LEU A 265 -3.41 33.87 4.20
C LEU A 265 -3.38 32.35 4.36
N VAL A 266 -2.19 31.76 4.41
CA VAL A 266 -2.01 30.32 4.63
C VAL A 266 -2.68 29.89 5.94
N ARG A 267 -2.43 30.61 7.04
CA ARG A 267 -3.04 30.29 8.35
C ARG A 267 -4.57 30.42 8.35
N ILE A 268 -5.12 31.39 7.63
CA ILE A 268 -6.57 31.60 7.52
C ILE A 268 -7.20 30.51 6.65
N ALA A 269 -6.57 30.18 5.52
CA ALA A 269 -7.03 29.10 4.64
C ALA A 269 -7.01 27.75 5.37
N ALA A 270 -5.92 27.42 6.07
CA ALA A 270 -5.82 26.20 6.87
C ALA A 270 -6.91 26.12 7.95
N ARG A 271 -7.19 27.23 8.65
CA ARG A 271 -8.26 27.28 9.66
C ARG A 271 -9.64 27.10 9.04
N LEU A 272 -9.88 27.69 7.88
CA LEU A 272 -11.15 27.56 7.16
C LEU A 272 -11.34 26.13 6.65
N ALA A 273 -10.30 25.54 6.06
CA ALA A 273 -10.29 24.15 5.59
C ALA A 273 -10.57 23.16 6.73
N ALA A 274 -9.90 23.33 7.88
CA ALA A 274 -10.12 22.51 9.06
C ALA A 274 -11.55 22.63 9.61
N LYS A 275 -12.13 23.83 9.61
CA LYS A 275 -13.51 24.06 10.07
C LYS A 275 -14.55 23.44 9.12
N LEU A 276 -14.27 23.42 7.82
CA LEU A 276 -15.15 22.88 6.79
C LEU A 276 -14.89 21.40 6.48
N GLY A 277 -13.92 20.77 7.16
CA GLY A 277 -13.51 19.38 6.89
C GLY A 277 -13.14 19.15 5.42
N SER A 278 -12.64 20.18 4.74
CA SER A 278 -12.50 20.19 3.27
C SER A 278 -11.03 20.22 2.85
N GLU A 279 -10.74 19.56 1.73
CA GLU A 279 -9.43 19.64 1.09
C GLU A 279 -9.16 21.07 0.61
N TRP A 280 -7.88 21.45 0.63
CA TRP A 280 -7.49 22.78 0.22
C TRP A 280 -6.15 22.77 -0.52
N HIS A 281 -6.09 23.58 -1.56
CA HIS A 281 -4.95 23.69 -2.45
C HIS A 281 -4.34 25.08 -2.31
N ALA A 282 -3.02 25.18 -2.43
CA ALA A 282 -2.31 26.46 -2.43
C ALA A 282 -1.50 26.60 -3.72
N VAL A 283 -1.82 27.61 -4.52
CA VAL A 283 -1.22 27.80 -5.84
C VAL A 283 -0.52 29.14 -5.99
N THR A 284 0.58 29.14 -6.74
CA THR A 284 1.19 30.36 -7.27
C THR A 284 1.18 30.30 -8.79
N VAL A 285 0.91 31.42 -9.46
CA VAL A 285 1.04 31.52 -10.92
C VAL A 285 2.35 32.20 -11.29
N GLU A 286 3.19 31.52 -12.06
CA GLU A 286 4.40 32.07 -12.63
C GLU A 286 4.10 32.82 -13.92
N THR A 287 4.02 34.15 -13.82
CA THR A 287 3.96 35.01 -15.00
C THR A 287 5.34 35.41 -15.51
N PRO A 288 5.49 35.74 -16.82
CA PRO A 288 6.71 36.31 -17.39
C PRO A 288 7.16 37.62 -16.72
N THR A 289 6.24 38.31 -16.04
CA THR A 289 6.51 39.50 -15.22
C THR A 289 7.07 39.14 -13.84
N LEU A 290 6.55 38.10 -13.18
CA LEU A 290 7.09 37.58 -11.91
C LEU A 290 8.52 37.05 -12.09
N HIS A 291 8.78 36.35 -13.18
CA HIS A 291 10.11 35.81 -13.51
C HIS A 291 11.19 36.88 -13.74
N ARG A 292 10.80 38.15 -14.00
CA ARG A 292 11.73 39.28 -14.11
C ARG A 292 12.07 39.94 -12.78
N GLN A 293 11.29 39.68 -11.73
CA GLN A 293 11.53 40.25 -10.39
C GLN A 293 12.63 39.47 -9.66
N GLY A 294 13.32 40.13 -8.71
CA GLY A 294 14.53 39.59 -8.07
C GLY A 294 14.32 38.28 -7.30
N GLU A 295 15.37 37.45 -7.24
CA GLU A 295 15.39 36.13 -6.58
C GLU A 295 14.80 36.11 -5.17
N THR A 296 14.95 37.20 -4.41
CA THR A 296 14.45 37.33 -3.03
C THR A 296 12.93 37.15 -2.93
N ARG A 297 12.15 37.68 -3.89
CA ARG A 297 10.69 37.55 -3.89
C ARG A 297 10.24 36.13 -4.24
N ARG A 298 10.92 35.49 -5.20
CA ARG A 298 10.66 34.08 -5.57
C ARG A 298 10.87 33.15 -4.36
N ARG A 299 11.94 33.37 -3.59
CA ARG A 299 12.20 32.62 -2.34
C ARG A 299 11.13 32.83 -1.27
N ALA A 300 10.52 34.02 -1.18
CA ALA A 300 9.45 34.27 -0.21
C ALA A 300 8.15 33.53 -0.58
N ILE A 301 7.79 33.50 -1.87
CA ILE A 301 6.64 32.74 -2.39
C ILE A 301 6.82 31.24 -2.09
N LEU A 302 8.01 30.70 -2.36
CA LEU A 302 8.28 29.28 -2.19
C LEU A 302 8.33 28.87 -0.72
N ARG A 303 8.85 29.73 0.17
CA ARG A 303 8.71 29.54 1.63
C ARG A 303 7.25 29.53 2.08
N THR A 304 6.42 30.38 1.49
CA THR A 304 4.98 30.42 1.81
C THR A 304 4.26 29.16 1.31
N LEU A 305 4.59 28.66 0.12
CA LEU A 305 4.07 27.38 -0.38
C LEU A 305 4.48 26.23 0.53
N GLN A 306 5.76 26.18 0.95
CA GLN A 306 6.22 25.17 1.91
C GLN A 306 5.44 25.22 3.22
N LEU A 307 5.17 26.42 3.74
CA LEU A 307 4.33 26.60 4.92
C LEU A 307 2.91 26.04 4.70
N ALA A 308 2.31 26.28 3.54
CA ALA A 308 1.00 25.72 3.20
C ALA A 308 1.02 24.20 3.14
N GLN A 309 2.05 23.61 2.52
CA GLN A 309 2.24 22.16 2.48
C GLN A 309 2.38 21.55 3.88
N ASN A 310 3.18 22.17 4.75
CA ASN A 310 3.34 21.73 6.14
C ASN A 310 2.03 21.82 6.95
N MET A 311 1.08 22.67 6.53
CA MET A 311 -0.26 22.78 7.13
C MET A 311 -1.31 21.91 6.42
N GLY A 312 -0.91 21.01 5.53
CA GLY A 312 -1.78 20.04 4.87
C GLY A 312 -2.40 20.50 3.54
N ALA A 313 -1.88 21.56 2.90
CA ALA A 313 -2.33 21.97 1.57
C ALA A 313 -1.67 21.16 0.46
N VAL A 314 -2.42 20.87 -0.61
CA VAL A 314 -1.85 20.43 -1.88
C VAL A 314 -1.29 21.65 -2.62
N THR A 315 0.03 21.70 -2.86
CA THR A 315 0.66 22.88 -3.46
C THR A 315 0.95 22.72 -4.94
N ALA A 316 0.64 23.73 -5.76
CA ALA A 316 1.01 23.73 -7.19
C ALA A 316 1.59 25.07 -7.67
N THR A 317 2.41 24.99 -8.72
CA THR A 317 2.99 26.16 -9.40
C THR A 317 2.50 26.16 -10.84
N LEU A 318 1.56 27.05 -11.14
CA LEU A 318 0.94 27.16 -12.46
C LEU A 318 1.82 28.05 -13.36
N SER A 319 1.95 27.69 -14.64
CA SER A 319 2.68 28.49 -15.62
C SER A 319 1.71 28.96 -16.70
N ASP A 320 1.33 30.23 -16.66
CA ASP A 320 0.41 30.81 -17.63
C ASP A 320 0.68 32.32 -17.79
N PRO A 321 0.58 32.89 -19.01
CA PRO A 321 0.62 34.33 -19.19
C PRO A 321 -0.51 35.07 -18.47
N ASN A 322 -1.68 34.44 -18.23
CA ASN A 322 -2.83 35.06 -17.59
C ASN A 322 -3.13 34.42 -16.21
N GLU A 323 -2.84 35.17 -15.14
CA GLU A 323 -2.99 34.69 -13.76
C GLU A 323 -4.43 34.31 -13.40
N ALA A 324 -5.43 35.06 -13.88
CA ALA A 324 -6.82 34.83 -13.50
C ALA A 324 -7.38 33.57 -14.18
N GLU A 325 -7.13 33.41 -15.48
CA GLU A 325 -7.57 32.22 -16.23
C GLU A 325 -6.89 30.95 -15.71
N ALA A 326 -5.60 31.01 -15.36
CA ALA A 326 -4.89 29.86 -14.80
C ALA A 326 -5.49 29.40 -13.46
N VAL A 327 -5.82 30.35 -12.58
CA VAL A 327 -6.46 30.06 -11.30
C VAL A 327 -7.86 29.50 -11.49
N LEU A 328 -8.66 30.08 -12.39
CA LEU A 328 -10.02 29.59 -12.68
C LEU A 328 -10.01 28.20 -13.32
N ARG A 329 -9.11 27.95 -14.28
CA ARG A 329 -8.91 26.64 -14.90
C ARG A 329 -8.55 25.60 -13.84
N TYR A 330 -7.58 25.91 -12.99
CA TYR A 330 -7.18 25.01 -11.89
C TYR A 330 -8.31 24.78 -10.89
N ALA A 331 -9.07 25.83 -10.53
CA ALA A 331 -10.22 25.70 -9.65
C ALA A 331 -11.30 24.78 -10.24
N ARG A 332 -11.57 24.88 -11.55
CA ARG A 332 -12.54 24.03 -12.25
C ARG A 332 -12.05 22.58 -12.39
N GLU A 333 -10.79 22.39 -12.77
CA GLU A 333 -10.14 21.06 -12.89
C GLU A 333 -10.17 20.28 -11.58
N HIS A 334 -9.98 20.97 -10.45
CA HIS A 334 -9.95 20.36 -9.12
C HIS A 334 -11.24 20.56 -8.30
N ASN A 335 -12.31 21.08 -8.93
CA ASN A 335 -13.61 21.34 -8.30
C ASN A 335 -13.52 22.15 -6.97
N LEU A 336 -12.66 23.17 -6.95
CA LEU A 336 -12.41 24.03 -5.80
C LEU A 336 -13.37 25.23 -5.83
N GLY A 337 -14.49 25.10 -5.12
CA GLY A 337 -15.60 26.07 -5.16
C GLY A 337 -15.32 27.42 -4.50
N LYS A 338 -14.31 27.52 -3.61
CA LYS A 338 -13.96 28.79 -2.93
C LYS A 338 -12.51 29.20 -3.19
N ILE A 339 -12.31 30.41 -3.70
CA ILE A 339 -10.98 30.99 -3.94
C ILE A 339 -10.65 32.01 -2.86
N ILE A 340 -9.53 31.83 -2.16
CA ILE A 340 -8.99 32.78 -1.17
C ILE A 340 -7.88 33.61 -1.81
N VAL A 341 -8.04 34.94 -1.79
CA VAL A 341 -7.05 35.90 -2.29
C VAL A 341 -6.70 36.97 -1.25
N GLY A 342 -5.44 37.38 -1.22
CA GLY A 342 -4.98 38.48 -0.36
C GLY A 342 -5.25 39.86 -0.94
N ARG A 343 -5.72 40.78 -0.11
CA ARG A 343 -5.85 42.21 -0.41
C ARG A 343 -4.65 42.97 0.18
N PRO A 344 -3.78 43.57 -0.66
CA PRO A 344 -2.68 44.41 -0.17
C PRO A 344 -3.20 45.74 0.43
N PRO A 345 -2.48 46.32 1.41
CA PRO A 345 -2.84 47.61 2.00
C PRO A 345 -2.66 48.76 0.97
N GLN A 346 -3.60 49.69 0.98
CA GLN A 346 -3.84 50.65 -0.08
C GLN A 346 -2.95 51.91 0.05
N ARG A 347 -2.04 52.17 -0.89
CA ARG A 347 -1.38 53.48 -1.05
C ARG A 347 -1.84 54.17 -2.35
N ARG A 348 -2.95 54.90 -2.24
CA ARG A 348 -3.57 55.90 -3.16
C ARG A 348 -3.68 55.62 -4.69
N TRP A 349 -4.89 55.93 -5.18
CA TRP A 349 -5.45 55.98 -6.55
C TRP A 349 -5.91 54.67 -7.24
N ARG A 350 -7.23 54.44 -7.14
CA ARG A 350 -8.25 53.72 -7.97
C ARG A 350 -7.94 52.49 -8.84
N PHE A 351 -6.72 51.96 -8.97
CA PHE A 351 -6.42 50.86 -9.91
C PHE A 351 -5.98 49.52 -9.29
N SER A 352 -6.05 49.36 -7.96
CA SER A 352 -5.52 48.18 -7.24
C SER A 352 -6.46 46.95 -7.21
N HIS A 353 -7.66 47.01 -7.79
CA HIS A 353 -8.64 45.90 -7.71
C HIS A 353 -8.52 44.85 -8.83
N ARG A 354 -7.54 44.93 -9.74
CA ARG A 354 -7.59 44.20 -11.03
C ARG A 354 -7.65 42.68 -10.93
N PHE A 355 -6.99 42.02 -9.96
CA PHE A 355 -6.95 40.55 -9.92
C PHE A 355 -8.25 39.94 -9.36
N ALA A 356 -8.64 40.32 -8.14
CA ALA A 356 -9.88 39.86 -7.51
C ALA A 356 -11.12 40.25 -8.34
N SER A 357 -11.15 41.46 -8.93
CA SER A 357 -12.26 41.86 -9.82
C SER A 357 -12.28 41.09 -11.14
N ARG A 358 -11.11 40.72 -11.69
CA ARG A 358 -11.04 39.84 -12.87
C ARG A 358 -11.53 38.43 -12.57
N LEU A 359 -11.11 37.85 -11.45
CA LEU A 359 -11.60 36.54 -11.00
C LEU A 359 -13.13 36.56 -10.83
N SER A 360 -13.67 37.58 -10.14
CA SER A 360 -15.12 37.73 -9.95
C SER A 360 -15.89 37.92 -11.27
N ARG A 361 -15.29 38.57 -12.28
CA ARG A 361 -15.94 38.74 -13.60
C ARG A 361 -15.87 37.50 -14.48
N LEU A 362 -14.77 36.75 -14.43
CA LEU A 362 -14.51 35.60 -15.30
C LEU A 362 -15.01 34.27 -14.71
N GLY A 363 -15.20 34.19 -13.40
CA GLY A 363 -15.72 33.00 -12.69
C GLY A 363 -16.87 33.35 -11.74
N PRO A 364 -18.05 33.72 -12.25
CA PRO A 364 -19.24 33.96 -11.43
C PRO A 364 -19.76 32.70 -10.73
N ASP A 365 -19.29 31.52 -11.16
CA ASP A 365 -19.58 30.20 -10.62
C ASP A 365 -18.77 29.84 -9.36
N LEU A 366 -17.87 30.72 -8.89
CA LEU A 366 -16.96 30.45 -7.77
C LEU A 366 -17.07 31.51 -6.67
N ASP A 367 -16.99 31.07 -5.42
CA ASP A 367 -16.99 31.97 -4.27
C ASP A 367 -15.61 32.62 -4.09
N LEU A 368 -15.55 33.94 -3.95
CA LEU A 368 -14.29 34.67 -3.73
C LEU A 368 -14.20 35.22 -2.31
N VAL A 369 -13.23 34.72 -1.54
CA VAL A 369 -12.92 35.18 -0.18
C VAL A 369 -11.70 36.10 -0.21
N ILE A 370 -11.90 37.37 0.14
CA ILE A 370 -10.83 38.37 0.13
C ILE A 370 -10.35 38.64 1.56
N VAL A 371 -9.07 38.42 1.82
CA VAL A 371 -8.47 38.56 3.16
C VAL A 371 -7.51 39.75 3.20
N ALA A 372 -7.63 40.62 4.21
CA ALA A 372 -6.72 41.76 4.37
C ALA A 372 -5.33 41.32 4.89
N LEU A 373 -4.28 41.76 4.18
CA LEU A 373 -2.88 41.57 4.56
C LEU A 373 -2.44 42.69 5.52
N ASP A 374 -1.67 42.36 6.55
CA ASP A 374 -1.12 43.35 7.50
C ASP A 374 0.12 44.06 6.91
N ASP A 375 0.32 45.33 7.28
CA ASP A 375 1.52 46.10 6.95
C ASP A 375 2.74 45.45 7.61
N MET A 376 3.59 44.80 6.82
CA MET A 376 4.97 44.56 7.21
C MET A 376 5.84 45.64 6.56
N PRO A 377 6.68 46.36 7.34
CA PRO A 377 7.61 47.32 6.78
C PRO A 377 8.48 46.61 5.74
N GLU A 378 8.65 47.23 4.57
CA GLU A 378 9.55 46.73 3.53
C GLU A 378 10.92 46.49 4.17
N ILE A 379 11.29 45.21 4.35
CA ILE A 379 12.69 44.88 4.60
C ILE A 379 13.42 45.36 3.36
N SER A 380 14.20 46.43 3.52
CA SER A 380 15.07 47.02 2.52
C SER A 380 16.16 46.02 2.12
N SER A 381 15.78 44.95 1.42
CA SER A 381 16.68 43.88 1.02
C SER A 381 17.40 44.29 -0.26
N GLY A 382 18.61 44.82 -0.09
CA GLY A 382 19.72 44.51 -0.98
C GLY A 382 19.89 45.34 -2.25
N ARG A 383 20.16 46.65 -2.11
CA ARG A 383 20.86 47.44 -3.16
C ARG A 383 22.24 46.86 -3.52
N VAL A 384 22.81 45.96 -2.71
CA VAL A 384 24.21 45.49 -2.83
C VAL A 384 24.39 44.30 -3.80
N ALA A 385 23.36 43.47 -4.05
CA ALA A 385 23.48 42.31 -4.95
C ALA A 385 23.05 42.56 -6.40
N ALA A 386 22.27 43.62 -6.65
CA ALA A 386 21.79 43.99 -7.99
C ALA A 386 22.89 44.57 -8.91
N SER A 387 24.05 44.94 -8.36
CA SER A 387 25.11 45.62 -9.10
C SER A 387 25.90 44.72 -10.06
N ARG A 388 26.01 43.41 -9.78
CA ARG A 388 26.84 42.49 -10.60
C ARG A 388 26.11 41.81 -11.76
N VAL A 389 24.79 41.60 -11.68
CA VAL A 389 23.97 41.06 -12.80
C VAL A 389 23.52 42.17 -13.77
N SER A 390 23.58 43.44 -13.32
CA SER A 390 23.24 44.61 -14.14
C SER A 390 24.29 44.89 -15.23
N THR A 391 25.58 44.67 -14.94
CA THR A 391 26.70 45.01 -15.85
C THR A 391 26.73 44.18 -17.13
N GLU A 392 26.40 42.88 -17.09
CA GLU A 392 26.31 42.04 -18.30
C GLU A 392 25.09 42.36 -19.16
N LYS A 393 23.92 42.58 -18.53
CA LYS A 393 22.71 43.00 -19.23
C LYS A 393 22.86 44.38 -19.86
N TRP A 394 23.63 45.28 -19.24
CA TRP A 394 23.92 46.61 -19.77
C TRP A 394 24.88 46.53 -20.96
N ARG A 395 25.94 45.70 -20.90
CA ARG A 395 26.85 45.45 -22.04
C ARG A 395 26.13 44.86 -23.25
N GLN A 396 25.23 43.89 -23.06
CA GLN A 396 24.44 43.34 -24.18
C GLN A 396 23.48 44.38 -24.79
N LYS A 397 22.84 45.21 -23.98
CA LYS A 397 21.99 46.31 -24.47
C LYS A 397 22.80 47.36 -25.22
N LEU A 398 23.99 47.72 -24.73
CA LEU A 398 24.88 48.67 -25.37
C LEU A 398 25.38 48.16 -26.73
N ARG A 399 25.76 46.88 -26.81
CA ARG A 399 26.13 46.21 -28.08
C ARG A 399 24.97 46.22 -29.08
N GLY A 400 23.74 45.96 -28.61
CA GLY A 400 22.56 46.04 -29.46
C GLY A 400 22.30 47.44 -30.00
N CYS A 401 22.46 48.49 -29.17
CA CYS A 401 22.32 49.87 -29.63
C CYS A 401 23.43 50.29 -30.61
N LEU A 402 24.67 49.84 -30.41
CA LEU A 402 25.77 50.08 -31.35
C LEU A 402 25.53 49.36 -32.69
N ALA A 403 25.06 48.12 -32.66
CA ALA A 403 24.69 47.38 -33.87
C ALA A 403 23.54 48.05 -34.62
N ALA A 404 22.54 48.59 -33.91
CA ALA A 404 21.46 49.37 -34.49
C ALA A 404 21.97 50.64 -35.21
N ALA A 405 22.88 51.38 -34.58
CA ALA A 405 23.48 52.58 -35.18
C ALA A 405 24.32 52.23 -36.43
N ALA A 406 25.13 51.17 -36.36
CA ALA A 406 25.95 50.71 -37.49
C ALA A 406 25.07 50.26 -38.68
N LEU A 407 24.01 49.50 -38.41
CA LEU A 407 23.09 49.05 -39.46
C LEU A 407 22.30 50.22 -40.08
N CYS A 408 21.85 51.18 -39.26
CA CYS A 408 21.22 52.42 -39.74
C CYS A 408 22.15 53.20 -40.68
N MET A 409 23.43 53.34 -40.30
CA MET A 409 24.43 54.03 -41.10
C MET A 409 24.67 53.30 -42.44
N LEU A 410 24.77 51.97 -42.41
CA LEU A 410 24.93 51.14 -43.60
C LEU A 410 23.73 51.27 -44.55
N ILE A 411 22.51 51.15 -44.04
CA ILE A 411 21.28 51.30 -44.84
C ILE A 411 21.22 52.67 -45.50
N THR A 412 21.55 53.73 -44.74
CA THR A 412 21.57 55.11 -45.24
C THR A 412 22.60 55.30 -46.35
N LEU A 413 23.80 54.75 -46.19
CA LEU A 413 24.87 54.82 -47.20
C LEU A 413 24.49 54.07 -48.48
N VAL A 414 23.98 52.85 -48.35
CA VAL A 414 23.53 52.03 -49.49
C VAL A 414 22.40 52.72 -50.25
N CYS A 415 21.40 53.25 -49.54
CA CYS A 415 20.30 53.98 -50.15
C CYS A 415 20.77 55.23 -50.91
N LYS A 416 21.73 55.97 -50.35
CA LYS A 416 22.27 57.19 -50.96
C LYS A 416 23.17 56.91 -52.18
N CYS A 417 23.97 55.84 -52.15
CA CYS A 417 24.92 55.51 -53.21
C CYS A 417 24.34 54.65 -54.33
N LEU A 418 23.50 53.65 -54.01
CA LEU A 418 23.01 52.67 -54.98
C LEU A 418 21.57 52.92 -55.45
N LEU A 419 20.76 53.68 -54.72
CA LEU A 419 19.32 53.82 -55.00
C LEU A 419 18.83 55.28 -55.18
N PRO A 420 19.56 56.20 -55.85
CA PRO A 420 19.16 57.61 -55.97
C PRO A 420 17.89 57.84 -56.80
N GLY A 421 17.44 56.86 -57.60
CA GLY A 421 16.23 56.96 -58.44
C GLY A 421 14.99 56.28 -57.87
N PHE A 422 15.05 55.71 -56.66
CA PHE A 422 13.94 54.98 -56.06
C PHE A 422 12.94 55.91 -55.36
N SER A 423 11.66 55.53 -55.34
CA SER A 423 10.64 56.26 -54.61
C SER A 423 10.89 56.23 -53.10
N LEU A 424 10.50 57.32 -52.41
CA LEU A 424 10.60 57.45 -50.96
C LEU A 424 9.93 56.30 -50.20
N ILE A 425 8.86 55.74 -50.76
CA ILE A 425 8.12 54.61 -50.17
C ILE A 425 8.99 53.34 -50.12
N ASN A 426 9.74 53.03 -51.18
CA ASN A 426 10.58 51.83 -51.24
C ASN A 426 11.77 51.94 -50.28
N LEU A 427 12.31 53.15 -50.09
CA LEU A 427 13.38 53.43 -49.13
C LEU A 427 12.92 53.14 -47.70
N VAL A 428 11.72 53.56 -47.32
CA VAL A 428 11.14 53.29 -45.99
C VAL A 428 11.04 51.78 -45.71
N MET A 429 10.71 50.96 -46.72
CA MET A 429 10.63 49.49 -46.54
C MET A 429 12.00 48.87 -46.19
N ILE A 430 13.10 49.40 -46.72
CA ILE A 430 14.46 48.94 -46.40
C ILE A 430 14.82 49.32 -44.96
N TYR A 431 14.47 50.53 -44.52
CA TYR A 431 14.65 50.95 -43.13
C TYR A 431 13.82 50.09 -42.15
N LEU A 432 12.58 49.75 -42.52
CA LEU A 432 11.74 48.82 -41.77
C LEU A 432 12.38 47.43 -41.64
N LEU A 433 12.94 46.90 -42.73
CA LEU A 433 13.66 45.63 -42.72
C LEU A 433 14.84 45.65 -41.73
N GLY A 434 15.59 46.75 -41.69
CA GLY A 434 16.66 46.95 -40.72
C GLY A 434 16.19 46.90 -39.26
N VAL A 435 15.05 47.53 -38.95
CA VAL A 435 14.44 47.48 -37.61
C VAL A 435 14.05 46.05 -37.23
N VAL A 436 13.51 45.27 -38.17
CA VAL A 436 13.14 43.86 -37.97
C VAL A 436 14.39 43.00 -37.70
N LEU A 437 15.48 43.16 -38.45
CA LEU A 437 16.72 42.41 -38.22
C LEU A 437 17.33 42.69 -36.83
N ILE A 438 17.32 43.94 -36.39
CA ILE A 438 17.76 44.31 -35.03
C ILE A 438 16.80 43.76 -33.96
N ALA A 439 15.50 43.76 -34.21
CA ALA A 439 14.52 43.16 -33.32
C ALA A 439 14.79 41.67 -33.11
N ILE A 440 14.99 40.94 -34.22
CA ILE A 440 15.31 39.51 -34.23
C ILE A 440 16.63 39.24 -33.50
N GLY A 441 17.66 40.07 -33.69
CA GLY A 441 19.00 39.89 -33.11
C GLY A 441 19.15 40.31 -31.65
N PHE A 442 18.62 41.48 -31.26
CA PHE A 442 18.98 42.16 -30.00
C PHE A 442 17.78 42.53 -29.11
N GLY A 443 16.54 42.27 -29.56
CA GLY A 443 15.32 42.42 -28.77
C GLY A 443 14.73 43.84 -28.72
N ARG A 444 13.79 44.07 -27.80
CA ARG A 444 12.89 45.25 -27.81
C ARG A 444 13.60 46.61 -27.75
N LEU A 445 14.50 46.79 -26.79
CA LEU A 445 15.08 48.11 -26.52
C LEU A 445 16.01 48.58 -27.66
N PRO A 446 16.90 47.73 -28.20
CA PRO A 446 17.67 48.05 -29.42
C PRO A 446 16.82 48.24 -30.67
N SER A 447 15.70 47.52 -30.82
CA SER A 447 14.78 47.70 -31.96
C SER A 447 14.07 49.06 -31.93
N VAL A 448 13.63 49.52 -30.76
CA VAL A 448 13.05 50.87 -30.60
C VAL A 448 14.10 51.93 -30.90
N VAL A 449 15.34 51.75 -30.41
CA VAL A 449 16.46 52.65 -30.73
C VAL A 449 16.76 52.66 -32.23
N ALA A 450 16.76 51.50 -32.89
CA ALA A 450 16.94 51.39 -34.34
C ALA A 450 15.83 52.12 -35.10
N ALA A 451 14.56 51.97 -34.69
CA ALA A 451 13.44 52.66 -35.32
C ALA A 451 13.58 54.19 -35.20
N VAL A 452 13.95 54.70 -34.03
CA VAL A 452 14.16 56.15 -33.82
C VAL A 452 15.34 56.66 -34.64
N LEU A 453 16.47 55.94 -34.66
CA LEU A 453 17.64 56.31 -35.47
C LEU A 453 17.32 56.28 -36.97
N ASN A 454 16.56 55.29 -37.42
CA ASN A 454 16.11 55.17 -38.81
C ASN A 454 15.16 56.30 -39.20
N ILE A 455 14.24 56.73 -38.31
CA ILE A 455 13.38 57.91 -38.53
C ILE A 455 14.24 59.16 -38.74
N ILE A 456 15.18 59.40 -37.81
CA ILE A 456 16.08 60.57 -37.83
C ILE A 456 16.94 60.58 -39.10
N ALA A 457 17.51 59.43 -39.48
CA ALA A 457 18.34 59.32 -40.68
C ALA A 457 17.50 59.50 -41.95
N PHE A 458 16.29 58.94 -42.00
CA PHE A 458 15.41 59.09 -43.16
C PHE A 458 15.00 60.54 -43.39
N ASP A 459 14.59 61.25 -42.32
CA ASP A 459 14.19 62.66 -42.36
C ASP A 459 15.33 63.56 -42.85
N LEU A 460 16.53 63.40 -42.27
CA LEU A 460 17.69 64.24 -42.58
C LEU A 460 18.22 64.09 -44.01
N PHE A 461 18.18 62.88 -44.58
CA PHE A 461 18.87 62.57 -45.85
C PHE A 461 17.94 62.47 -47.07
N PHE A 462 16.66 62.15 -46.90
CA PHE A 462 15.76 61.85 -48.02
C PHE A 462 14.51 62.75 -48.09
N VAL A 463 14.09 63.38 -46.99
CA VAL A 463 12.97 64.34 -47.01
C VAL A 463 13.49 65.71 -47.43
N ALA A 464 12.83 66.36 -48.39
CA ALA A 464 13.22 67.68 -48.88
C ALA A 464 12.70 68.79 -47.93
N PRO A 465 13.50 69.82 -47.58
CA PRO A 465 14.89 70.05 -47.97
C PRO A 465 15.90 69.23 -47.14
N ALA A 466 16.76 68.49 -47.86
CA ALA A 466 17.77 67.62 -47.27
C ALA A 466 18.76 68.40 -46.40
N GLY A 467 19.09 67.86 -45.22
CA GLY A 467 19.96 68.52 -44.25
C GLY A 467 19.24 69.45 -43.26
N SER A 468 17.91 69.51 -43.29
CA SER A 468 17.08 70.22 -42.29
C SER A 468 16.10 69.27 -41.60
N PHE A 469 15.85 69.48 -40.31
CA PHE A 469 14.86 68.70 -39.54
C PHE A 469 13.49 69.36 -39.72
N ALA A 470 12.91 69.26 -40.91
CA ALA A 470 11.68 69.94 -41.28
C ALA A 470 10.46 69.03 -41.03
N VAL A 471 10.08 68.87 -39.76
CA VAL A 471 8.85 68.14 -39.36
C VAL A 471 7.62 69.01 -39.63
N MET A 472 7.30 69.24 -40.91
CA MET A 472 6.14 70.08 -41.29
C MET A 472 5.18 69.43 -42.28
N ASP A 473 5.45 68.20 -42.75
CA ASP A 473 4.54 67.50 -43.64
C ASP A 473 3.82 66.35 -42.92
N ALA A 474 2.49 66.46 -42.81
CA ALA A 474 1.65 65.50 -42.09
C ALA A 474 1.72 64.08 -42.70
N GLN A 475 2.13 63.97 -43.97
CA GLN A 475 2.28 62.70 -44.68
C GLN A 475 3.36 61.78 -44.08
N TYR A 476 4.46 62.33 -43.54
CA TYR A 476 5.54 61.51 -42.97
C TYR A 476 5.31 61.12 -41.49
N LEU A 477 4.47 61.87 -40.76
CA LEU A 477 4.09 61.53 -39.38
C LEU A 477 3.41 60.16 -39.29
N VAL A 478 2.58 59.81 -40.27
CA VAL A 478 1.93 58.50 -40.36
C VAL A 478 2.97 57.41 -40.54
N THR A 479 3.91 57.60 -41.47
CA THR A 479 5.00 56.64 -41.77
C THR A 479 5.90 56.40 -40.56
N PHE A 480 6.28 57.45 -39.83
CA PHE A 480 7.09 57.33 -38.61
C PHE A 480 6.34 56.62 -37.48
N SER A 481 5.05 56.90 -37.33
CA SER A 481 4.18 56.23 -36.34
C SER A 481 4.05 54.73 -36.64
N VAL A 482 3.85 54.37 -37.92
CA VAL A 482 3.80 52.97 -38.37
C VAL A 482 5.15 52.28 -38.16
N MET A 483 6.27 52.94 -38.50
CA MET A 483 7.60 52.36 -38.32
C MET A 483 7.95 52.12 -36.85
N LEU A 484 7.58 53.04 -35.96
CA LEU A 484 7.72 52.87 -34.53
C LEU A 484 6.83 51.72 -34.01
N ALA A 485 5.57 51.65 -34.47
CA ALA A 485 4.65 50.58 -34.10
C ALA A 485 5.16 49.20 -34.54
N VAL A 486 5.63 49.05 -35.78
CA VAL A 486 6.22 47.82 -36.31
C VAL A 486 7.46 47.42 -35.49
N GLY A 487 8.33 48.36 -35.15
CA GLY A 487 9.48 48.10 -34.27
C GLY A 487 9.09 47.60 -32.88
N VAL A 488 8.08 48.22 -32.25
CA VAL A 488 7.58 47.80 -30.93
C VAL A 488 6.91 46.42 -30.98
N ILE A 489 6.08 46.15 -31.99
CA ILE A 489 5.38 44.87 -32.17
C ILE A 489 6.39 43.75 -32.40
N THR A 490 7.30 43.93 -33.36
CA THR A 490 8.34 42.94 -33.70
C THR A 490 9.29 42.70 -32.53
N GLY A 491 9.65 43.77 -31.80
CA GLY A 491 10.45 43.70 -30.58
C GLY A 491 9.78 42.93 -29.43
N ASN A 492 8.46 43.06 -29.25
CA ASN A 492 7.70 42.30 -28.25
C ASN A 492 7.54 40.83 -28.65
N MET A 493 7.21 40.53 -29.91
CA MET A 493 7.07 39.15 -30.40
C MET A 493 8.38 38.37 -30.27
N THR A 494 9.50 38.96 -30.70
CA THR A 494 10.82 38.32 -30.63
C THR A 494 11.26 38.06 -29.18
N ALA A 495 11.00 39.01 -28.28
CA ALA A 495 11.30 38.84 -26.86
C ALA A 495 10.47 37.70 -26.22
N GLY A 496 9.21 37.54 -26.64
CA GLY A 496 8.35 36.43 -26.24
C GLY A 496 8.88 35.07 -26.71
N VAL A 497 9.17 34.93 -28.01
CA VAL A 497 9.68 33.68 -28.61
C VAL A 497 11.00 33.24 -27.98
N ARG A 498 11.94 34.17 -27.77
CA ARG A 498 13.23 33.86 -27.11
C ARG A 498 13.07 33.44 -25.65
N TYR A 499 12.14 34.04 -24.94
CA TYR A 499 11.83 33.65 -23.56
C TYR A 499 11.27 32.22 -23.53
N GLN A 500 10.31 31.91 -24.41
CA GLN A 500 9.75 30.57 -24.55
C GLN A 500 10.83 29.54 -24.91
N ALA A 501 11.71 29.84 -25.88
CA ALA A 501 12.81 28.94 -26.28
C ALA A 501 13.80 28.67 -25.13
N ARG A 502 14.11 29.67 -24.29
CA ARG A 502 14.98 29.47 -23.12
C ARG A 502 14.32 28.61 -22.05
N VAL A 503 13.03 28.84 -21.78
CA VAL A 503 12.26 28.02 -20.82
C VAL A 503 12.16 26.58 -21.31
N ALA A 504 11.90 26.37 -22.60
CA ALA A 504 11.86 25.04 -23.23
C ALA A 504 13.18 24.28 -23.06
N ARG A 505 14.33 24.91 -23.36
CA ARG A 505 15.65 24.29 -23.17
C ARG A 505 15.92 23.87 -21.73
N HIS A 506 15.52 24.69 -20.74
CA HIS A 506 15.67 24.32 -19.33
C HIS A 506 14.73 23.18 -18.89
N ARG A 507 13.60 22.99 -19.56
CA ARG A 507 12.72 21.83 -19.33
C ARG A 507 13.32 20.57 -19.96
N GLU A 508 13.83 20.67 -21.18
CA GLU A 508 14.50 19.59 -21.91
C GLU A 508 15.71 19.05 -21.13
N GLN A 509 16.60 19.94 -20.64
CA GLN A 509 17.76 19.52 -19.83
C GLN A 509 17.35 18.76 -18.56
N ARG A 510 16.28 19.17 -17.90
CA ARG A 510 15.78 18.50 -16.69
C ARG A 510 15.23 17.11 -17.01
N ALA A 511 14.40 17.00 -18.05
CA ALA A 511 13.87 15.73 -18.50
C ALA A 511 15.00 14.75 -18.86
N ARG A 512 16.06 15.25 -19.50
CA ARG A 512 17.24 14.46 -19.84
C ARG A 512 17.96 13.89 -18.61
N TYR A 513 18.24 14.69 -17.59
CA TYR A 513 18.90 14.17 -16.38
C TYR A 513 18.04 13.16 -15.62
N LEU A 514 16.73 13.37 -15.57
CA LEU A 514 15.80 12.40 -14.96
C LEU A 514 15.78 11.08 -15.75
N TYR A 515 15.75 11.16 -17.08
CA TYR A 515 15.79 9.99 -17.95
C TYR A 515 17.12 9.23 -17.82
N GLU A 516 18.26 9.92 -17.88
CA GLU A 516 19.59 9.30 -17.72
C GLU A 516 19.74 8.60 -16.36
N LEU A 517 19.22 9.21 -15.28
CA LEU A 517 19.21 8.58 -13.96
C LEU A 517 18.28 7.35 -13.92
N ALA A 518 17.05 7.48 -14.41
CA ALA A 518 16.06 6.39 -14.36
C ALA A 518 16.49 5.19 -15.22
N ASP A 519 16.95 5.42 -16.46
CA ASP A 519 17.44 4.36 -17.36
C ASP A 519 18.67 3.68 -16.77
N GLY A 520 19.66 4.44 -16.28
CA GLY A 520 20.85 3.88 -15.64
C GLY A 520 20.49 3.02 -14.43
N LEU A 521 19.63 3.53 -13.54
CA LEU A 521 19.22 2.80 -12.33
C LEU A 521 18.33 1.59 -12.63
N SER A 522 17.61 1.57 -13.75
CA SER A 522 16.82 0.40 -14.15
C SER A 522 17.69 -0.82 -14.51
N ARG A 523 18.92 -0.56 -15.00
CA ARG A 523 19.87 -1.60 -15.41
C ARG A 523 20.87 -2.00 -14.32
N ALA A 524 20.86 -1.30 -13.19
CA ALA A 524 21.73 -1.59 -12.06
C ALA A 524 21.40 -2.96 -11.43
N LEU A 525 22.42 -3.79 -11.24
CA LEU A 525 22.31 -5.11 -10.61
C LEU A 525 22.95 -5.15 -9.23
N LEU A 526 23.88 -4.22 -8.96
CA LEU A 526 24.61 -4.12 -7.70
C LEU A 526 24.41 -2.73 -7.07
N PRO A 527 24.46 -2.63 -5.73
CA PRO A 527 24.41 -1.32 -5.06
C PRO A 527 25.56 -0.39 -5.49
N ALA A 528 26.71 -0.95 -5.89
CA ALA A 528 27.83 -0.20 -6.43
C ALA A 528 27.46 0.53 -7.74
N ASP A 529 26.71 -0.11 -8.64
CA ASP A 529 26.24 0.50 -9.89
C ASP A 529 25.37 1.72 -9.60
N VAL A 530 24.46 1.60 -8.62
CA VAL A 530 23.61 2.70 -8.16
C VAL A 530 24.48 3.86 -7.67
N THR A 531 25.49 3.60 -6.84
CA THR A 531 26.38 4.67 -6.37
C THR A 531 27.10 5.39 -7.50
N GLN A 532 27.64 4.67 -8.47
CA GLN A 532 28.39 5.25 -9.59
C GLN A 532 27.50 6.09 -10.51
N ILE A 533 26.33 5.56 -10.90
CA ILE A 533 25.39 6.23 -11.79
C ILE A 533 24.86 7.51 -11.14
N CYS A 534 24.46 7.42 -9.88
CA CYS A 534 23.98 8.59 -9.14
C CYS A 534 25.06 9.66 -9.03
N GLN A 535 26.30 9.27 -8.69
CA GLN A 535 27.41 10.21 -8.59
C GLN A 535 27.66 10.94 -9.91
N GLN A 536 27.59 10.25 -11.04
CA GLN A 536 27.77 10.87 -12.36
C GLN A 536 26.64 11.84 -12.71
N VAL A 537 25.38 11.41 -12.59
CA VAL A 537 24.22 12.20 -13.05
C VAL A 537 23.90 13.35 -12.09
N VAL A 538 23.92 13.11 -10.76
CA VAL A 538 23.61 14.13 -9.76
C VAL A 538 24.67 15.24 -9.76
N SER A 539 25.95 14.88 -9.92
CA SER A 539 27.02 15.88 -9.99
C SER A 539 26.93 16.76 -11.23
N ALA A 540 26.60 16.18 -12.39
CA ALA A 540 26.37 16.90 -13.64
C ALA A 540 25.14 17.82 -13.57
N ALA A 541 24.04 17.34 -12.97
CA ALA A 541 22.78 18.09 -12.89
C ALA A 541 22.85 19.27 -11.91
N LEU A 542 23.47 19.08 -10.74
CA LEU A 542 23.48 20.08 -9.65
C LEU A 542 24.74 20.94 -9.61
N LEU A 543 25.74 20.67 -10.47
CA LEU A 543 27.07 21.27 -10.40
C LEU A 543 27.64 21.18 -8.97
N ALA A 544 27.48 19.99 -8.37
CA ALA A 544 27.83 19.70 -6.99
C ALA A 544 28.59 18.39 -6.92
N ARG A 545 29.43 18.22 -5.90
CA ARG A 545 30.04 16.91 -5.64
C ARG A 545 29.11 16.11 -4.77
N CYS A 546 28.99 14.82 -5.01
CA CYS A 546 28.11 13.98 -4.22
C CYS A 546 28.70 12.59 -4.00
N GLU A 547 28.28 11.99 -2.90
CA GLU A 547 28.65 10.64 -2.47
C GLU A 547 27.41 9.93 -1.93
N ILE A 548 27.34 8.62 -2.11
CA ILE A 548 26.28 7.78 -1.54
C ILE A 548 26.91 6.85 -0.50
N TRP A 549 26.30 6.83 0.67
CA TRP A 549 26.71 6.00 1.81
C TRP A 549 25.66 4.91 1.99
N LEU A 550 26.10 3.66 1.91
CA LEU A 550 25.25 2.48 2.04
C LEU A 550 25.68 1.64 3.26
N PRO A 551 24.75 0.95 3.93
CA PRO A 551 25.08 0.05 5.03
C PRO A 551 25.76 -1.23 4.53
N ASP A 552 26.67 -1.77 5.34
CA ASP A 552 27.24 -3.10 5.15
C ASP A 552 26.28 -4.23 5.57
N LYS A 553 26.75 -5.47 5.54
CA LYS A 553 25.97 -6.65 5.97
C LYS A 553 25.58 -6.60 7.45
N GLN A 554 26.28 -5.80 8.25
CA GLN A 554 26.04 -5.59 9.68
C GLN A 554 25.14 -4.37 9.95
N GLY A 555 24.70 -3.67 8.89
CA GLY A 555 23.85 -2.49 9.00
C GLY A 555 24.60 -1.20 9.33
N VAL A 556 25.94 -1.21 9.27
CA VAL A 556 26.78 -0.03 9.56
C VAL A 556 27.09 0.69 8.26
N LEU A 557 26.89 2.01 8.24
CA LEU A 557 27.21 2.85 7.08
C LEU A 557 28.71 2.84 6.80
N VAL A 558 29.08 2.49 5.56
CA VAL A 558 30.47 2.49 5.10
C VAL A 558 30.70 3.67 4.16
N ALA A 559 31.85 4.32 4.32
CA ALA A 559 32.28 5.38 3.41
C ALA A 559 32.55 4.79 2.01
N PRO A 560 32.16 5.49 0.92
CA PRO A 560 32.40 5.01 -0.44
C PRO A 560 33.90 4.88 -0.74
N SER A 561 34.24 3.90 -1.60
CA SER A 561 35.61 3.55 -1.98
C SER A 561 36.33 4.69 -2.71
N GLU A 562 35.62 5.40 -3.60
CA GLU A 562 36.10 6.62 -4.26
C GLU A 562 35.54 7.86 -3.55
N ARG A 563 36.43 8.66 -2.94
CA ARG A 563 36.06 9.93 -2.32
C ARG A 563 36.09 11.07 -3.33
N ARG A 564 35.04 11.90 -3.32
CA ARG A 564 34.88 13.08 -4.17
C ARG A 564 34.57 14.35 -3.40
N LEU A 565 34.07 14.26 -2.17
CA LEU A 565 33.88 15.42 -1.29
C LEU A 565 35.23 16.00 -0.87
N ASN A 566 35.32 17.34 -0.74
CA ASN A 566 36.51 17.98 -0.17
C ASN A 566 36.51 17.90 1.36
N THR A 567 35.33 18.05 1.96
CA THR A 567 35.17 18.07 3.41
C THR A 567 34.61 16.73 3.85
N MET A 568 35.30 16.06 4.77
CA MET A 568 34.83 14.79 5.32
C MET A 568 33.57 15.02 6.17
N PRO A 569 32.45 14.32 5.89
CA PRO A 569 31.30 14.36 6.75
C PRO A 569 31.63 13.76 8.12
N ASP A 570 31.16 14.41 9.18
CA ASP A 570 31.32 13.87 10.54
C ASP A 570 30.52 12.56 10.65
N PRO A 571 31.16 11.43 11.04
CA PRO A 571 30.49 10.14 11.22
C PRO A 571 29.27 10.21 12.15
N ALA A 572 29.28 11.10 13.16
CA ALA A 572 28.17 11.26 14.08
C ALA A 572 26.92 11.84 13.39
N ILE A 573 27.12 12.80 12.48
CA ILE A 573 26.03 13.43 11.71
C ILE A 573 25.47 12.45 10.68
N ILE A 574 26.36 11.71 10.01
CA ILE A 574 26.01 10.65 9.07
C ILE A 574 25.14 9.60 9.78
N LYS A 575 25.62 9.07 10.91
CA LYS A 575 24.85 8.09 11.69
C LYS A 575 23.51 8.64 12.17
N TRP A 576 23.48 9.85 12.70
CA TRP A 576 22.24 10.48 13.18
C TRP A 576 21.21 10.64 12.05
N SER A 577 21.64 11.09 10.87
CA SER A 577 20.76 11.27 9.71
C SER A 577 20.19 9.93 9.22
N PHE A 578 20.99 8.86 9.28
CA PHE A 578 20.56 7.50 8.93
C PHE A 578 19.53 6.94 9.91
N ASP A 579 19.86 7.00 11.21
CA ASP A 579 19.04 6.44 12.30
C ASP A 579 17.71 7.19 12.45
N LYS A 580 17.69 8.52 12.21
CA LYS A 580 16.48 9.35 12.31
C LYS A 580 15.73 9.54 11.00
N GLY A 581 16.35 9.21 9.86
CA GLY A 581 15.77 9.47 8.54
C GLY A 581 15.51 10.96 8.27
N GLN A 582 16.34 11.85 8.83
CA GLN A 582 16.17 13.30 8.72
C GLN A 582 17.31 13.95 7.94
N VAL A 583 16.97 15.01 7.19
CA VAL A 583 17.95 15.83 6.46
C VAL A 583 18.84 16.61 7.43
N ALA A 584 20.11 16.79 7.07
CA ALA A 584 21.07 17.54 7.87
C ALA A 584 22.02 18.36 6.98
N GLY A 585 22.65 19.37 7.59
CA GLY A 585 23.71 20.13 6.96
C GLY A 585 23.24 21.40 6.26
N ALA A 586 24.00 21.83 5.26
CA ALA A 586 23.87 23.14 4.65
C ALA A 586 22.46 23.40 4.08
N GLY A 587 21.83 24.49 4.53
CA GLY A 587 20.49 24.86 4.10
C GLY A 587 19.35 24.09 4.78
N THR A 588 19.61 23.45 5.92
CA THR A 588 18.60 22.80 6.78
C THR A 588 18.59 23.43 8.18
N ASP A 589 17.56 23.14 8.98
CA ASP A 589 17.48 23.59 10.38
C ASP A 589 18.41 22.78 11.30
N THR A 590 18.90 21.63 10.83
CA THR A 590 19.79 20.73 11.58
C THR A 590 21.23 20.89 11.11
N LEU A 591 22.07 21.49 11.95
CA LEU A 591 23.51 21.71 11.68
C LEU A 591 23.80 22.50 10.38
N PRO A 592 23.25 23.73 10.22
CA PRO A 592 23.41 24.52 8.99
C PRO A 592 24.85 24.97 8.66
N GLY A 593 25.78 24.82 9.62
CA GLY A 593 27.15 25.34 9.52
C GLY A 593 28.13 24.48 8.72
N VAL A 594 27.77 23.25 8.36
CA VAL A 594 28.65 22.36 7.55
C VAL A 594 28.52 22.67 6.05
N PRO A 595 29.58 22.49 5.24
CA PRO A 595 29.58 22.84 3.81
C PRO A 595 28.86 21.83 2.90
N TYR A 596 28.32 20.74 3.45
CA TYR A 596 27.61 19.68 2.74
C TYR A 596 26.19 19.51 3.25
N LYS A 597 25.31 18.95 2.43
CA LYS A 597 23.93 18.58 2.77
C LYS A 597 23.79 17.06 2.73
N ILE A 598 23.19 16.47 3.74
CA ILE A 598 22.94 15.04 3.89
C ILE A 598 21.45 14.78 3.73
N LEU A 599 21.11 13.84 2.86
CA LEU A 599 19.76 13.52 2.46
C LEU A 599 19.52 12.01 2.63
N PRO A 600 18.53 11.60 3.45
CA PRO A 600 18.23 10.19 3.62
C PRO A 600 17.56 9.62 2.36
N LEU A 601 18.03 8.45 1.94
CA LEU A 601 17.42 7.64 0.90
C LEU A 601 16.46 6.67 1.60
N ALA A 602 15.22 7.11 1.81
CA ALA A 602 14.21 6.37 2.55
C ALA A 602 13.12 5.83 1.62
N SER A 603 12.70 4.59 1.86
CA SER A 603 11.51 3.99 1.24
C SER A 603 10.74 3.18 2.28
N SER A 604 9.42 3.16 2.19
CA SER A 604 8.53 2.38 3.07
C SER A 604 8.81 2.54 4.58
N GLY A 605 9.22 3.75 5.02
CA GLY A 605 9.53 4.05 6.41
C GLY A 605 10.92 3.61 6.90
N ARG A 606 11.79 3.10 6.03
CA ARG A 606 13.17 2.69 6.35
C ARG A 606 14.20 3.47 5.54
N THR A 607 15.28 3.90 6.20
CA THR A 607 16.44 4.49 5.55
C THR A 607 17.34 3.40 4.95
N LEU A 608 17.55 3.42 3.63
CA LEU A 608 18.37 2.47 2.89
C LEU A 608 19.81 2.95 2.71
N GLY A 609 20.03 4.27 2.78
CA GLY A 609 21.34 4.89 2.65
C GLY A 609 21.24 6.41 2.78
N LEU A 610 22.35 7.11 2.53
CA LEU A 610 22.41 8.57 2.52
C LEU A 610 23.04 9.08 1.24
N LEU A 611 22.49 10.17 0.71
CA LEU A 611 23.11 10.97 -0.33
C LEU A 611 23.71 12.23 0.31
N VAL A 612 25.02 12.38 0.20
CA VAL A 612 25.77 13.55 0.70
C VAL A 612 26.14 14.42 -0.50
N ILE A 613 25.80 15.71 -0.45
CA ILE A 613 26.04 16.67 -1.54
C ILE A 613 26.82 17.87 -1.00
N GLU A 614 27.97 18.16 -1.60
CA GLU A 614 28.75 19.37 -1.38
C GLU A 614 28.58 20.31 -2.60
N PRO A 615 27.71 21.33 -2.50
CA PRO A 615 27.46 22.25 -3.60
C PRO A 615 28.63 23.23 -3.79
N SER A 616 28.99 23.52 -5.05
CA SER A 616 29.94 24.60 -5.35
C SER A 616 29.40 25.99 -4.99
N ASN A 617 28.08 26.15 -4.96
CA ASN A 617 27.41 27.36 -4.50
C ASN A 617 26.10 27.00 -3.78
N LEU A 618 26.07 27.19 -2.46
CA LEU A 618 24.89 26.93 -1.63
C LEU A 618 23.62 27.63 -2.14
N ARG A 619 23.75 28.82 -2.74
CA ARG A 619 22.59 29.55 -3.26
C ARG A 619 21.89 28.84 -4.41
N HIS A 620 22.61 28.02 -5.18
CA HIS A 620 22.03 27.26 -6.29
C HIS A 620 21.22 26.05 -5.79
N LEU A 621 21.70 25.36 -4.75
CA LEU A 621 20.99 24.22 -4.15
C LEU A 621 19.70 24.65 -3.41
N MET A 622 19.62 25.93 -3.00
CA MET A 622 18.44 26.51 -2.36
C MET A 622 17.41 27.06 -3.35
N ILE A 623 17.64 26.90 -4.67
CA ILE A 623 16.64 27.22 -5.70
C ILE A 623 15.57 26.12 -5.68
N PRO A 624 14.27 26.44 -5.54
CA PRO A 624 13.26 25.39 -5.36
C PRO A 624 13.05 24.50 -6.59
N GLU A 625 13.33 24.98 -7.80
CA GLU A 625 13.37 24.09 -8.96
C GLU A 625 14.46 23.00 -8.83
N GLN A 626 15.61 23.33 -8.22
CA GLN A 626 16.69 22.38 -7.96
C GLN A 626 16.36 21.45 -6.79
N GLN A 627 15.66 21.97 -5.76
CA GLN A 627 15.15 21.14 -4.66
C GLN A 627 14.15 20.10 -5.17
N ARG A 628 13.18 20.49 -6.02
CA ARG A 628 12.24 19.54 -6.63
C ARG A 628 12.94 18.46 -7.47
N LEU A 629 13.95 18.86 -8.25
CA LEU A 629 14.75 17.91 -9.03
C LEU A 629 15.47 16.92 -8.11
N LEU A 630 16.08 17.42 -7.04
CA LEU A 630 16.77 16.64 -6.03
C LEU A 630 15.81 15.68 -5.30
N ASP A 631 14.62 16.13 -4.90
CA ASP A 631 13.60 15.29 -4.27
C ASP A 631 13.18 14.16 -5.22
N THR A 632 13.04 14.46 -6.51
CA THR A 632 12.74 13.44 -7.54
C THR A 632 13.89 12.43 -7.66
N PHE A 633 15.15 12.88 -7.64
CA PHE A 633 16.30 11.99 -7.61
C PHE A 633 16.29 11.09 -6.36
N LEU A 634 16.02 11.63 -5.17
CA LEU A 634 15.96 10.83 -3.94
C LEU A 634 14.93 9.70 -4.04
N VAL A 635 13.75 9.96 -4.62
CA VAL A 635 12.72 8.92 -4.83
C VAL A 635 13.19 7.83 -5.77
N ILE A 636 13.74 8.19 -6.94
CA ILE A 636 14.20 7.21 -7.94
C ILE A 636 15.36 6.36 -7.39
N ILE A 637 16.31 7.00 -6.70
CA ILE A 637 17.47 6.32 -6.10
C ILE A 637 17.01 5.38 -4.99
N SER A 638 16.12 5.84 -4.11
CA SER A 638 15.59 5.01 -3.01
C SER A 638 14.83 3.80 -3.54
N GLY A 639 13.98 3.98 -4.56
CA GLY A 639 13.27 2.86 -5.20
C GLY A 639 14.20 1.85 -5.88
N ALA A 640 15.30 2.30 -6.48
CA ALA A 640 16.29 1.40 -7.07
C ALA A 640 17.03 0.57 -6.00
N LEU A 641 17.42 1.19 -4.87
CA LEU A 641 18.04 0.49 -3.74
C LEU A 641 17.09 -0.50 -3.08
N GLU A 642 15.81 -0.12 -2.91
CA GLU A 642 14.79 -1.01 -2.35
C GLU A 642 14.59 -2.23 -3.24
N ARG A 643 14.47 -2.03 -4.56
CA ARG A 643 14.36 -3.13 -5.52
C ARG A 643 15.52 -4.11 -5.40
N LEU A 644 16.77 -3.63 -5.34
CA LEU A 644 17.95 -4.49 -5.21
C LEU A 644 17.95 -5.28 -3.89
N GLU A 645 17.55 -4.66 -2.78
CA GLU A 645 17.45 -5.33 -1.48
C GLU A 645 16.33 -6.38 -1.47
N LEU A 646 15.16 -6.08 -2.07
CA LEU A 646 14.05 -7.02 -2.18
C LEU A 646 14.41 -8.23 -3.03
N THR A 647 15.00 -8.02 -4.22
CA THR A 647 15.47 -9.12 -5.08
C THR A 647 16.52 -9.98 -4.38
N ARG A 648 17.46 -9.35 -3.64
CA ARG A 648 18.46 -10.08 -2.86
C ARG A 648 17.83 -10.94 -1.76
N ARG A 649 16.82 -10.42 -1.05
CA ARG A 649 16.09 -11.17 0.00
C ARG A 649 15.31 -12.34 -0.57
N GLU A 650 14.63 -12.13 -1.70
CA GLU A 650 13.90 -13.17 -2.41
C GLU A 650 14.84 -14.31 -2.83
N GLN A 651 15.98 -13.98 -3.45
CA GLN A 651 16.99 -14.96 -3.83
C GLN A 651 17.51 -15.76 -2.63
N GLN A 652 17.79 -15.08 -1.50
CA GLN A 652 18.23 -15.75 -0.27
C GLN A 652 17.16 -16.68 0.31
N SER A 653 15.90 -16.24 0.35
CA SER A 653 14.78 -17.06 0.82
C SER A 653 14.56 -18.28 -0.08
N ARG A 654 14.69 -18.10 -1.40
CA ARG A 654 14.55 -19.19 -2.37
C ARG A 654 15.65 -20.24 -2.20
N LEU A 655 16.90 -19.80 -2.11
CA LEU A 655 18.04 -20.70 -1.85
C LEU A 655 17.90 -21.44 -0.52
N ALA A 656 17.34 -20.80 0.51
CA ALA A 656 17.06 -21.44 1.79
C ALA A 656 15.95 -22.50 1.68
N ALA A 657 14.86 -22.18 0.97
CA ALA A 657 13.76 -23.11 0.73
C ALA A 657 14.21 -24.33 -0.10
N GLU A 658 14.96 -24.11 -1.19
CA GLU A 658 15.51 -25.19 -2.02
C GLU A 658 16.45 -26.11 -1.21
N ARG A 659 17.25 -25.55 -0.29
CA ARG A 659 18.09 -26.35 0.61
C ARG A 659 17.27 -27.23 1.55
N GLU A 660 16.19 -26.71 2.10
CA GLU A 660 15.34 -27.46 3.03
C GLU A 660 14.53 -28.55 2.31
N GLU A 661 14.02 -28.26 1.11
CA GLU A 661 13.32 -29.24 0.27
C GLU A 661 14.25 -30.40 -0.12
N LEU A 662 15.47 -30.08 -0.58
CA LEU A 662 16.49 -31.09 -0.89
C LEU A 662 16.83 -31.94 0.35
N ARG A 663 16.99 -31.32 1.51
CA ARG A 663 17.29 -32.03 2.78
C ARG A 663 16.18 -33.03 3.13
N ASN A 664 14.92 -32.61 3.05
CA ASN A 664 13.78 -33.47 3.38
C ASN A 664 13.58 -34.61 2.37
N SER A 665 13.76 -34.33 1.08
CA SER A 665 13.70 -35.34 0.02
C SER A 665 14.76 -36.41 0.20
N LEU A 666 16.01 -36.01 0.49
CA LEU A 666 17.11 -36.94 0.75
C LEU A 666 16.85 -37.83 1.98
N LEU A 667 16.36 -37.25 3.09
CA LEU A 667 16.01 -38.03 4.28
C LEU A 667 14.89 -39.04 4.01
N SER A 668 13.89 -38.68 3.20
CA SER A 668 12.80 -39.58 2.84
C SER A 668 13.25 -40.70 1.90
N ALA A 669 14.09 -40.41 0.91
CA ALA A 669 14.64 -41.41 -0.01
C ALA A 669 15.51 -42.42 0.75
N LEU A 670 16.43 -41.94 1.61
CA LEU A 670 17.26 -42.81 2.45
C LEU A 670 16.42 -43.71 3.36
N SER A 671 15.29 -43.23 3.87
CA SER A 671 14.39 -44.06 4.68
C SER A 671 13.82 -45.24 3.91
N HIS A 672 13.42 -45.04 2.66
CA HIS A 672 12.84 -46.09 1.83
C HIS A 672 13.91 -47.10 1.39
N ASP A 673 15.06 -46.60 0.97
CA ASP A 673 16.16 -47.40 0.43
C ASP A 673 16.85 -48.26 1.48
N LEU A 674 16.85 -47.87 2.75
CA LEU A 674 17.33 -48.71 3.86
C LEU A 674 16.29 -49.74 4.32
N ARG A 675 14.99 -49.41 4.26
CA ARG A 675 13.92 -50.33 4.73
C ARG A 675 13.78 -51.56 3.86
N THR A 676 13.90 -51.39 2.54
CA THR A 676 13.75 -52.47 1.56
C THR A 676 14.75 -53.63 1.77
N PRO A 677 16.09 -53.40 1.79
CA PRO A 677 17.05 -54.49 2.01
C PRO A 677 16.95 -55.10 3.41
N LEU A 678 16.62 -54.31 4.43
CA LEU A 678 16.43 -54.83 5.79
C LEU A 678 15.22 -55.75 5.91
N THR A 679 14.14 -55.46 5.17
CA THR A 679 12.95 -56.34 5.13
C THR A 679 13.27 -57.68 4.46
N VAL A 680 14.06 -57.65 3.39
CA VAL A 680 14.54 -58.88 2.72
C VAL A 680 15.45 -59.69 3.64
N LEU A 681 16.42 -59.04 4.30
CA LEU A 681 17.30 -59.72 5.26
C LEU A 681 16.52 -60.34 6.42
N PHE A 682 15.49 -59.65 6.92
CA PHE A 682 14.64 -60.17 7.98
C PHE A 682 13.88 -61.42 7.51
N GLY A 683 13.24 -61.36 6.35
CA GLY A 683 12.51 -62.51 5.78
C GLY A 683 13.42 -63.70 5.49
N GLN A 684 14.62 -63.48 4.95
CA GLN A 684 15.59 -64.55 4.72
C GLN A 684 16.11 -65.16 6.02
N ALA A 685 16.40 -64.36 7.04
CA ALA A 685 16.82 -64.84 8.35
C ALA A 685 15.70 -65.62 9.06
N GLU A 686 14.44 -65.21 8.85
CA GLU A 686 13.26 -65.90 9.39
C GLU A 686 13.03 -67.25 8.72
N ILE A 687 13.06 -67.31 7.38
CA ILE A 687 12.97 -68.57 6.61
C ILE A 687 14.11 -69.52 7.03
N LEU A 688 15.35 -69.04 7.05
CA LEU A 688 16.51 -69.85 7.44
C LEU A 688 16.37 -70.40 8.87
N MET A 689 15.80 -69.61 9.80
CA MET A 689 15.58 -70.04 11.17
C MET A 689 14.51 -71.15 11.25
N LEU A 690 13.42 -71.02 10.49
CA LEU A 690 12.35 -72.02 10.43
C LEU A 690 12.84 -73.33 9.79
N ASP A 691 13.52 -73.26 8.64
CA ASP A 691 14.05 -74.43 7.92
C ASP A 691 15.05 -75.21 8.80
N LEU A 692 16.01 -74.50 9.41
CA LEU A 692 16.99 -75.12 10.31
C LEU A 692 16.34 -75.72 11.56
N SER A 693 15.22 -75.15 12.02
CA SER A 693 14.47 -75.65 13.17
C SER A 693 13.70 -76.91 12.82
N GLU A 694 13.17 -77.02 11.61
CA GLU A 694 12.50 -78.23 11.10
C GLU A 694 13.50 -79.38 10.91
N GLU A 695 14.73 -79.09 10.47
CA GLU A 695 15.81 -80.06 10.30
C GLU A 695 16.51 -80.48 11.61
N GLY A 696 16.19 -79.85 12.75
CA GLY A 696 16.87 -80.10 14.03
C GLY A 696 18.35 -79.71 14.02
N SER A 697 18.72 -78.72 13.20
CA SER A 697 20.10 -78.31 12.98
C SER A 697 20.71 -77.60 14.20
N LYS A 698 22.01 -77.80 14.44
CA LYS A 698 22.76 -77.07 15.49
C LYS A 698 22.87 -75.56 15.24
N TYR A 699 22.53 -75.10 14.03
CA TYR A 699 22.69 -73.71 13.60
C TYR A 699 21.45 -72.84 13.84
N VAL A 700 20.35 -73.40 14.37
CA VAL A 700 19.11 -72.66 14.68
C VAL A 700 19.37 -71.44 15.56
N GLN A 701 20.24 -71.58 16.56
CA GLN A 701 20.58 -70.49 17.46
C GLN A 701 21.24 -69.32 16.70
N GLN A 702 22.15 -69.61 15.76
CA GLN A 702 22.83 -68.60 14.96
C GLN A 702 21.86 -67.89 14.00
N ALA A 703 20.93 -68.62 13.38
CA ALA A 703 19.90 -68.02 12.54
C ALA A 703 18.95 -67.11 13.34
N ASN A 704 18.58 -67.51 14.56
CA ASN A 704 17.78 -66.66 15.44
C ASN A 704 18.55 -65.41 15.91
N GLU A 705 19.85 -65.51 16.18
CA GLU A 705 20.72 -64.36 16.48
C GLU A 705 20.79 -63.39 15.28
N MET A 706 20.95 -63.89 14.05
CA MET A 706 20.89 -63.05 12.83
C MET A 706 19.54 -62.35 12.67
N ARG A 707 18.44 -63.05 12.93
CA ARG A 707 17.09 -62.49 12.88
C ARG A 707 16.91 -61.38 13.91
N GLN A 708 17.34 -61.60 15.15
CA GLN A 708 17.29 -60.60 16.23
C GLN A 708 18.17 -59.38 15.93
N GLN A 709 19.36 -59.59 15.35
CA GLN A 709 20.24 -58.49 14.94
C GLN A 709 19.63 -57.68 13.80
N THR A 710 18.96 -58.32 12.85
CA THR A 710 18.26 -57.64 11.75
C THR A 710 17.09 -56.79 12.27
N LEU A 711 16.28 -57.34 13.18
CA LEU A 711 15.22 -56.57 13.86
C LEU A 711 15.77 -55.36 14.63
N SER A 712 16.88 -55.55 15.33
CA SER A 712 17.56 -54.46 16.04
C SER A 712 18.03 -53.37 15.09
N THR A 713 18.53 -53.75 13.91
CA THR A 713 18.99 -52.81 12.87
C THR A 713 17.82 -52.05 12.26
N ILE A 714 16.69 -52.71 11.98
CA ILE A 714 15.44 -52.05 11.54
C ILE A 714 14.99 -51.00 12.56
N SER A 715 14.98 -51.37 13.85
CA SER A 715 14.63 -50.45 14.93
C SER A 715 15.59 -49.25 15.01
N LEU A 716 16.89 -49.48 14.86
CA LEU A 716 17.91 -48.43 14.86
C LEU A 716 17.71 -47.44 13.71
N VAL A 717 17.52 -47.95 12.49
CA VAL A 717 17.31 -47.13 11.30
C VAL A 717 16.04 -46.31 11.40
N ASN A 718 14.91 -46.93 11.80
CA ASN A 718 13.66 -46.19 12.01
C ASN A 718 13.82 -45.09 13.06
N ASN A 719 14.39 -45.40 14.22
CA ASN A 719 14.61 -44.40 15.28
C ASN A 719 15.54 -43.25 14.86
N MET A 720 16.57 -43.52 14.04
CA MET A 720 17.46 -42.47 13.51
C MET A 720 16.72 -41.57 12.51
N LEU A 721 15.91 -42.15 11.64
CA LEU A 721 15.11 -41.42 10.64
C LEU A 721 14.00 -40.60 11.29
N ASP A 722 13.37 -41.13 12.33
CA ASP A 722 12.37 -40.42 13.11
C ASP A 722 13.00 -39.24 13.85
N MET A 723 14.20 -39.41 14.41
CA MET A 723 14.94 -38.29 14.99
C MET A 723 15.28 -37.23 13.93
N ALA A 724 15.77 -37.64 12.75
CA ALA A 724 16.09 -36.71 11.67
C ALA A 724 14.87 -35.95 11.16
N ARG A 725 13.68 -36.56 11.18
CA ARG A 725 12.39 -35.92 10.86
C ARG A 725 11.91 -34.98 11.94
N ILE A 726 12.07 -35.34 13.21
CA ILE A 726 11.66 -34.51 14.35
C ILE A 726 12.58 -33.29 14.53
N GLU A 727 13.86 -33.42 14.21
CA GLU A 727 14.85 -32.33 14.26
C GLU A 727 14.84 -31.45 13.00
N SER A 728 13.95 -31.68 12.02
CA SER A 728 13.88 -30.81 10.86
C SER A 728 13.15 -29.50 11.16
N ASP A 729 13.76 -28.37 10.77
CA ASP A 729 13.13 -27.06 10.88
C ASP A 729 11.92 -27.03 9.93
N GLY A 730 10.72 -27.21 10.49
CA GLY A 730 9.48 -27.28 9.72
C GLY A 730 8.61 -28.50 10.00
N PHE A 731 9.02 -29.43 10.86
CA PHE A 731 8.13 -30.48 11.35
C PHE A 731 6.96 -29.85 12.12
N ARG A 732 5.74 -29.93 11.56
CA ARG A 732 4.52 -29.40 12.18
C ARG A 732 3.76 -30.54 12.85
N LEU A 733 3.57 -30.45 14.17
CA LEU A 733 2.70 -31.36 14.91
C LEU A 733 1.27 -31.28 14.38
N LYS A 734 0.66 -32.44 14.12
CA LYS A 734 -0.77 -32.51 13.84
C LYS A 734 -1.51 -32.65 15.17
N THR A 735 -1.77 -31.51 15.80
CA THR A 735 -2.42 -31.47 17.11
C THR A 735 -3.93 -31.59 16.99
N ASP A 736 -4.50 -32.60 17.65
CA ASP A 736 -5.93 -32.83 17.80
C ASP A 736 -6.27 -32.96 19.30
N TRP A 737 -7.56 -32.91 19.66
CA TRP A 737 -8.01 -33.21 21.03
C TRP A 737 -8.10 -34.72 21.21
N VAL A 738 -7.20 -35.29 22.02
CA VAL A 738 -7.10 -36.75 22.22
C VAL A 738 -7.28 -37.08 23.70
N SER A 739 -8.02 -38.14 24.00
CA SER A 739 -8.18 -38.61 25.39
C SER A 739 -6.89 -39.25 25.90
N LEU A 740 -6.45 -38.90 27.11
CA LEU A 740 -5.31 -39.56 27.76
C LEU A 740 -5.54 -41.07 27.89
N GLU A 741 -6.78 -41.49 28.21
CA GLU A 741 -7.13 -42.91 28.33
C GLU A 741 -6.99 -43.63 26.99
N GLU A 742 -7.34 -42.99 25.88
CA GLU A 742 -7.22 -43.55 24.54
C GLU A 742 -5.75 -43.74 24.14
N VAL A 743 -4.91 -42.72 24.39
CA VAL A 743 -3.48 -42.79 24.07
C VAL A 743 -2.77 -43.86 24.90
N VAL A 744 -3.05 -43.91 26.21
CA VAL A 744 -2.48 -44.93 27.11
C VAL A 744 -3.01 -46.32 26.74
N GLY A 745 -4.31 -46.44 26.46
CA GLY A 745 -4.94 -47.68 26.04
C GLY A 745 -4.36 -48.22 24.74
N SER A 746 -4.12 -47.37 23.74
CA SER A 746 -3.48 -47.74 22.47
C SER A 746 -2.05 -48.24 22.70
N ALA A 747 -1.27 -47.55 23.53
CA ALA A 747 0.09 -47.96 23.86
C ALA A 747 0.14 -49.32 24.58
N LEU A 748 -0.78 -49.58 25.51
CA LEU A 748 -0.88 -50.86 26.21
C LEU A 748 -1.30 -51.99 25.26
N LYS A 749 -2.26 -51.73 24.38
CA LYS A 749 -2.72 -52.68 23.35
C LYS A 749 -1.59 -53.05 22.39
N SER A 750 -0.78 -52.06 21.97
CA SER A 750 0.40 -52.28 21.13
C SER A 750 1.46 -53.19 21.78
N LEU A 751 1.45 -53.30 23.12
CA LEU A 751 2.38 -54.11 23.90
C LEU A 751 1.74 -55.35 24.54
N GLU A 752 0.47 -55.67 24.22
CA GLU A 752 -0.35 -56.70 24.89
C GLU A 752 0.34 -58.06 24.95
N THR A 753 0.97 -58.49 23.84
CA THR A 753 1.67 -59.78 23.76
C THR A 753 2.85 -59.87 24.74
N ILE A 754 3.58 -58.77 24.94
CA ILE A 754 4.76 -58.69 25.81
C ILE A 754 4.32 -58.48 27.27
N LEU A 755 3.25 -57.70 27.48
CA LEU A 755 2.66 -57.39 28.78
C LEU A 755 1.90 -58.55 29.41
N SER A 756 1.56 -59.61 28.67
CA SER A 756 0.88 -60.81 29.18
C SER A 756 1.53 -61.46 30.41
N THR A 757 2.82 -61.18 30.65
CA THR A 757 3.63 -61.69 31.77
C THR A 757 3.79 -60.70 32.94
N HIS A 758 3.30 -59.46 32.80
CA HIS A 758 3.49 -58.36 33.75
C HIS A 758 2.16 -57.65 34.07
N SER A 759 1.92 -57.31 35.33
CA SER A 759 0.75 -56.50 35.71
C SER A 759 1.07 -55.01 35.61
N VAL A 760 0.31 -54.27 34.79
CA VAL A 760 0.39 -52.79 34.72
C VAL A 760 -0.67 -52.17 35.63
N GLN A 761 -0.25 -51.35 36.59
CA GLN A 761 -1.16 -50.60 37.47
C GLN A 761 -1.50 -49.25 36.85
N LEU A 762 -2.79 -48.98 36.63
CA LEU A 762 -3.29 -47.71 36.11
C LEU A 762 -3.97 -46.92 37.22
N ASP A 763 -3.48 -45.71 37.46
CA ASP A 763 -4.07 -44.72 38.35
C ASP A 763 -4.26 -43.41 37.57
N LEU A 764 -5.31 -43.40 36.74
CA LEU A 764 -5.70 -42.27 35.91
C LEU A 764 -6.88 -41.52 36.58
N PRO A 765 -6.99 -40.19 36.40
CA PRO A 765 -8.15 -39.43 36.86
C PRO A 765 -9.45 -40.04 36.33
N LYS A 766 -10.51 -40.07 37.15
CA LYS A 766 -11.84 -40.58 36.74
C LYS A 766 -12.54 -39.68 35.72
N GLU A 767 -12.11 -38.43 35.61
CA GLU A 767 -12.62 -37.45 34.65
C GLU A 767 -11.88 -37.62 33.32
N MET A 768 -12.59 -37.51 32.20
CA MET A 768 -12.00 -37.62 30.87
C MET A 768 -11.04 -36.44 30.64
N VAL A 769 -9.73 -36.73 30.59
CA VAL A 769 -8.70 -35.73 30.32
C VAL A 769 -8.40 -35.67 28.84
N LEU A 770 -8.69 -34.53 28.21
CA LEU A 770 -8.38 -34.26 26.80
C LEU A 770 -7.08 -33.46 26.68
N LEU A 771 -6.14 -33.99 25.89
CA LEU A 771 -4.86 -33.37 25.57
C LEU A 771 -4.92 -32.78 24.16
N GLN A 772 -4.39 -31.57 23.97
CA GLN A 772 -4.16 -31.02 22.64
C GLN A 772 -2.79 -31.51 22.13
N ALA A 773 -2.77 -32.60 21.37
CA ALA A 773 -1.54 -33.28 21.02
C ALA A 773 -1.63 -34.10 19.72
N ASP A 774 -0.47 -34.49 19.19
CA ASP A 774 -0.34 -35.48 18.13
C ASP A 774 -0.38 -36.88 18.75
N GLY A 775 -1.57 -37.51 18.68
CA GLY A 775 -1.86 -38.79 19.33
C GLY A 775 -0.85 -39.90 19.03
N PRO A 776 -0.55 -40.21 17.75
CA PRO A 776 0.46 -41.21 17.38
C PRO A 776 1.86 -40.95 17.94
N LEU A 777 2.30 -39.68 17.98
CA LEU A 777 3.61 -39.34 18.56
C LEU A 777 3.61 -39.52 20.08
N LEU A 778 2.53 -39.14 20.78
CA LEU A 778 2.41 -39.38 22.22
C LEU A 778 2.30 -40.87 22.56
N GLU A 779 1.53 -41.65 21.80
CA GLU A 779 1.46 -43.12 21.94
C GLU A 779 2.86 -43.72 21.90
N ARG A 780 3.69 -43.27 20.95
CA ARG A 780 5.07 -43.71 20.81
C ARG A 780 5.93 -43.37 22.03
N VAL A 781 5.70 -42.24 22.69
CA VAL A 781 6.36 -41.90 23.96
C VAL A 781 6.01 -42.93 25.03
N PHE A 782 4.73 -43.29 25.18
CA PHE A 782 4.29 -44.29 26.15
C PHE A 782 4.85 -45.68 25.83
N VAL A 783 4.80 -46.12 24.57
CA VAL A 783 5.38 -47.39 24.14
C VAL A 783 6.87 -47.45 24.49
N ASN A 784 7.64 -46.40 24.18
CA ASN A 784 9.08 -46.36 24.50
C ASN A 784 9.37 -46.42 26.01
N LEU A 785 8.56 -45.74 26.83
CA LEU A 785 8.74 -45.74 28.28
C LEU A 785 8.35 -47.09 28.91
N LEU A 786 7.25 -47.69 28.44
CA LEU A 786 6.80 -49.01 28.89
C LEU A 786 7.75 -50.12 28.44
N GLU A 787 8.25 -50.07 27.21
CA GLU A 787 9.30 -50.99 26.74
C GLU A 787 10.57 -50.88 27.58
N ASN A 788 10.97 -49.67 27.97
CA ASN A 788 12.12 -49.49 28.86
C ASN A 788 11.85 -50.10 30.24
N ALA A 789 10.68 -49.86 30.83
CA ALA A 789 10.30 -50.48 32.08
C ALA A 789 10.35 -52.02 32.00
N LEU A 790 9.78 -52.61 30.94
CA LEU A 790 9.80 -54.06 30.70
C LEU A 790 11.21 -54.62 30.52
N LYS A 791 12.07 -53.91 29.77
CA LYS A 791 13.45 -54.36 29.48
C LYS A 791 14.34 -54.30 30.73
N TYR A 792 14.17 -53.32 31.59
CA TYR A 792 15.12 -53.02 32.67
C TYR A 792 14.62 -53.40 34.08
N ALA A 793 13.31 -53.57 34.30
CA ALA A 793 12.77 -53.86 35.63
C ALA A 793 12.74 -55.37 35.98
N GLY A 794 12.80 -56.26 34.98
CA GLY A 794 12.90 -57.71 35.13
C GLY A 794 11.55 -58.44 35.24
N ASN A 795 11.53 -59.77 35.03
CA ASN A 795 10.33 -60.59 34.74
C ASN A 795 9.25 -60.68 35.85
N LYS A 796 9.47 -60.12 37.05
CA LYS A 796 8.48 -60.07 38.15
C LYS A 796 8.16 -58.63 38.58
N SER A 797 8.53 -57.66 37.76
CA SER A 797 8.37 -56.24 38.08
C SER A 797 6.92 -55.80 37.94
N THR A 798 6.54 -54.83 38.77
CA THR A 798 5.28 -54.10 38.65
C THR A 798 5.58 -52.78 37.98
N ILE A 799 4.85 -52.51 36.90
CA ILE A 799 4.93 -51.27 36.13
C ILE A 799 3.64 -50.50 36.39
N GLY A 800 3.68 -49.18 36.43
CA GLY A 800 2.46 -48.39 36.57
C GLY A 800 2.50 -47.06 35.84
N ILE A 801 1.31 -46.55 35.56
CA ILE A 801 1.07 -45.23 34.98
C ILE A 801 0.14 -44.48 35.93
N LYS A 802 0.59 -43.31 36.37
CA LYS A 802 -0.15 -42.44 37.28
C LYS A 802 -0.30 -41.05 36.68
N ALA A 803 -1.52 -40.51 36.62
CA ALA A 803 -1.75 -39.16 36.10
C ALA A 803 -2.36 -38.23 37.16
N HIS A 804 -1.84 -37.02 37.27
CA HIS A 804 -2.29 -35.96 38.17
C HIS A 804 -2.54 -34.67 37.42
N LEU A 805 -3.73 -34.11 37.61
CA LEU A 805 -4.07 -32.78 37.10
C LEU A 805 -3.37 -31.70 37.93
N LEU A 806 -2.70 -30.78 37.24
CA LEU A 806 -2.12 -29.56 37.81
C LEU A 806 -2.80 -28.34 37.17
N PRO A 807 -2.72 -27.15 37.77
CA PRO A 807 -3.26 -25.93 37.14
C PRO A 807 -2.65 -25.71 35.74
N GLY A 808 -3.48 -25.86 34.69
CA GLY A 808 -3.11 -25.67 33.29
C GLY A 808 -2.12 -26.69 32.70
N LYS A 809 -1.85 -27.79 33.42
CA LYS A 809 -0.90 -28.85 33.01
C LYS A 809 -1.37 -30.21 33.51
N ILE A 810 -0.90 -31.28 32.88
CA ILE A 810 -1.03 -32.63 33.41
C ILE A 810 0.36 -33.20 33.70
N ARG A 811 0.50 -33.86 34.84
CA ARG A 811 1.66 -34.66 35.20
C ARG A 811 1.34 -36.13 35.01
N ILE A 812 2.16 -36.86 34.27
CA ILE A 812 2.00 -38.29 34.01
C ILE A 812 3.29 -38.99 34.42
N ASP A 813 3.23 -39.89 35.39
CA ASP A 813 4.36 -40.65 35.91
C ASP A 813 4.28 -42.09 35.40
N VAL A 814 5.27 -42.53 34.63
CA VAL A 814 5.46 -43.93 34.23
C VAL A 814 6.57 -44.52 35.10
N TRP A 815 6.25 -45.54 35.88
CA TRP A 815 7.15 -46.05 36.92
C TRP A 815 7.29 -47.57 36.89
N ASP A 816 8.39 -48.05 37.45
CA ASP A 816 8.66 -49.46 37.72
C ASP A 816 9.18 -49.67 39.15
N ASN A 817 9.35 -50.93 39.56
CA ASN A 817 10.00 -51.34 40.81
C ASN A 817 11.33 -52.08 40.57
N GLY A 818 11.99 -51.77 39.46
CA GLY A 818 13.25 -52.38 39.04
C GLY A 818 14.48 -51.86 39.81
N PRO A 819 15.70 -52.07 39.28
CA PRO A 819 16.94 -51.63 39.91
C PRO A 819 17.14 -50.10 39.90
N GLY A 820 16.27 -49.35 39.23
CA GLY A 820 16.36 -47.89 39.10
C GLY A 820 17.48 -47.43 38.17
N ILE A 821 17.62 -46.11 38.07
CA ILE A 821 18.64 -45.40 37.30
C ILE A 821 19.88 -45.20 38.20
N PRO A 822 21.11 -45.40 37.71
CA PRO A 822 22.31 -45.09 38.49
C PRO A 822 22.34 -43.61 38.92
N PRO A 823 22.67 -43.31 40.20
CA PRO A 823 22.67 -41.94 40.72
C PRO A 823 23.65 -41.06 39.93
N GLY A 824 23.19 -39.88 39.52
CA GLY A 824 23.95 -38.93 38.70
C GLY A 824 23.74 -39.07 37.19
N LYS A 825 23.06 -40.12 36.72
CA LYS A 825 22.74 -40.33 35.29
C LYS A 825 21.31 -39.94 34.90
N GLU A 826 20.49 -39.47 35.83
CA GLU A 826 19.04 -39.23 35.64
C GLU A 826 18.72 -38.24 34.50
N GLN A 827 19.60 -37.26 34.25
CA GLN A 827 19.45 -36.33 33.12
C GLN A 827 20.15 -36.81 31.85
N GLN A 828 21.29 -37.51 31.99
CA GLN A 828 22.11 -37.99 30.88
C GLN A 828 21.44 -39.13 30.09
N ILE A 829 20.55 -39.91 30.70
CA ILE A 829 19.81 -40.97 30.00
C ILE A 829 18.90 -40.47 28.86
N PHE A 830 18.64 -39.17 28.76
CA PHE A 830 17.91 -38.57 27.64
C PHE A 830 18.83 -38.11 26.49
N GLU A 831 20.15 -38.18 26.64
CA GLU A 831 21.11 -37.87 25.57
C GLU A 831 21.21 -39.02 24.56
N LYS A 832 21.58 -38.68 23.33
CA LYS A 832 21.61 -39.63 22.21
C LYS A 832 22.70 -40.68 22.46
N PHE A 833 22.35 -41.95 22.26
CA PHE A 833 23.26 -43.11 22.36
C PHE A 833 23.77 -43.41 23.78
N ILE A 834 23.24 -42.75 24.81
CA ILE A 834 23.64 -43.01 26.20
C ILE A 834 22.85 -44.19 26.77
N ARG A 835 23.56 -45.10 27.44
CA ARG A 835 23.01 -46.26 28.16
C ARG A 835 23.29 -46.12 29.66
N GLY A 836 22.35 -46.55 30.50
CA GLY A 836 22.49 -46.45 31.97
C GLY A 836 23.69 -47.22 32.54
N ARG A 837 24.04 -48.38 31.97
CA ARG A 837 25.23 -49.18 32.30
C ARG A 837 25.97 -49.55 31.00
N GLU A 838 27.31 -49.42 31.01
CA GLU A 838 28.17 -49.54 29.81
C GLU A 838 28.28 -50.99 29.27
N GLU A 839 27.98 -52.01 30.08
CA GLU A 839 28.05 -53.43 29.70
C GLU A 839 26.78 -54.21 30.12
N SER A 840 25.62 -53.82 29.60
CA SER A 840 24.37 -54.55 29.81
C SER A 840 24.13 -55.53 28.66
N ALA A 841 23.91 -56.82 28.98
CA ALA A 841 23.48 -57.86 28.03
C ALA A 841 22.08 -57.61 27.43
N ILE A 842 21.36 -56.59 27.91
CA ILE A 842 20.04 -56.19 27.41
C ILE A 842 20.21 -55.39 26.10
N PRO A 843 19.64 -55.84 24.97
CA PRO A 843 19.77 -55.18 23.67
C PRO A 843 19.04 -53.83 23.62
N GLY A 844 19.68 -52.78 23.07
CA GLY A 844 19.06 -51.46 22.87
C GLY A 844 20.05 -50.32 22.56
N VAL A 845 19.68 -49.40 21.66
CA VAL A 845 20.60 -48.40 21.06
C VAL A 845 20.73 -47.09 21.87
N GLY A 846 19.89 -46.88 22.89
CA GLY A 846 19.92 -45.64 23.69
C GLY A 846 19.31 -44.42 22.99
N MET A 847 18.42 -44.61 22.00
CA MET A 847 17.72 -43.51 21.31
C MET A 847 16.28 -43.28 21.79
N GLY A 848 15.64 -44.28 22.41
CA GLY A 848 14.21 -44.21 22.77
C GLY A 848 13.87 -43.03 23.70
N LEU A 849 14.66 -42.81 24.75
CA LEU A 849 14.44 -41.71 25.69
C LEU A 849 14.75 -40.33 25.07
N ALA A 850 15.74 -40.24 24.18
CA ALA A 850 16.03 -39.02 23.44
C ALA A 850 14.87 -38.62 22.52
N ILE A 851 14.25 -39.60 21.85
CA ILE A 851 13.03 -39.41 21.04
C ILE A 851 11.86 -38.97 21.93
N CYS A 852 11.67 -39.60 23.10
CA CYS A 852 10.64 -39.16 24.05
C CYS A 852 10.81 -37.69 24.45
N ARG A 853 12.04 -37.28 24.76
CA ARG A 853 12.33 -35.87 25.09
C ARG A 853 12.05 -34.93 23.93
N ALA A 854 12.42 -35.30 22.70
CA ALA A 854 12.16 -34.48 21.52
C ALA A 854 10.65 -34.32 21.25
N ILE A 855 9.88 -35.42 21.30
CA ILE A 855 8.43 -35.39 21.11
C ILE A 855 7.75 -34.55 22.19
N VAL A 856 8.11 -34.75 23.46
CA VAL A 856 7.51 -34.01 24.58
C VAL A 856 7.86 -32.51 24.50
N ALA A 857 9.09 -32.16 24.12
CA ALA A 857 9.49 -30.76 23.93
C ALA A 857 8.72 -30.08 22.78
N MET A 858 8.46 -30.79 21.67
CA MET A 858 7.61 -30.27 20.59
C MET A 858 6.18 -30.00 21.06
N HIS A 859 5.65 -30.81 21.99
CA HIS A 859 4.35 -30.59 22.62
C HIS A 859 4.37 -29.52 23.73
N HIS A 860 5.43 -28.71 23.80
CA HIS A 860 5.64 -27.70 24.86
C HIS A 860 5.63 -28.29 26.27
N GLY A 861 5.96 -29.57 26.41
CA GLY A 861 6.07 -30.28 27.67
C GLY A 861 7.49 -30.45 28.17
N GLU A 862 7.63 -31.07 29.33
CA GLU A 862 8.90 -31.43 29.95
C GLU A 862 8.89 -32.91 30.35
N ILE A 863 10.00 -33.62 30.18
CA ILE A 863 10.17 -35.00 30.67
C ILE A 863 11.35 -35.06 31.64
N LYS A 864 11.17 -35.75 32.77
CA LYS A 864 12.18 -35.95 33.82
C LYS A 864 12.27 -37.42 34.19
N ALA A 865 13.42 -37.84 34.69
CA ALA A 865 13.59 -39.15 35.28
C ALA A 865 14.08 -39.01 36.72
N THR A 866 13.57 -39.86 37.61
CA THR A 866 13.90 -39.90 39.03
C THR A 866 13.89 -41.34 39.52
N ASN A 867 14.65 -41.63 40.58
CA ASN A 867 14.54 -42.90 41.29
C ASN A 867 13.42 -42.83 42.34
N ARG A 868 12.69 -43.91 42.50
CA ARG A 868 11.64 -44.01 43.52
C ARG A 868 12.24 -44.31 44.90
N PRO A 869 11.64 -43.80 45.98
CA PRO A 869 12.04 -44.14 47.36
C PRO A 869 11.93 -45.64 47.67
N GLU A 870 11.01 -46.34 46.99
CA GLU A 870 10.69 -47.76 47.17
C GLU A 870 11.53 -48.69 46.27
N ASN A 871 12.61 -48.18 45.65
CA ASN A 871 13.34 -48.74 44.50
C ASN A 871 12.55 -48.71 43.17
N GLY A 872 13.28 -48.61 42.06
CA GLY A 872 12.73 -48.48 40.70
C GLY A 872 12.89 -47.10 40.09
N ALA A 873 12.64 -46.99 38.78
CA ALA A 873 12.69 -45.71 38.06
C ALA A 873 11.29 -45.10 37.92
N CYS A 874 11.23 -43.78 37.79
CA CYS A 874 10.02 -43.01 37.50
C CYS A 874 10.33 -41.94 36.44
N PHE A 875 9.64 -42.02 35.32
CA PHE A 875 9.68 -41.05 34.24
C PHE A 875 8.44 -40.16 34.31
N THR A 876 8.65 -38.88 34.60
CA THR A 876 7.59 -37.87 34.75
C THR A 876 7.48 -37.02 33.50
N LEU A 877 6.32 -37.03 32.87
CA LEU A 877 5.94 -36.15 31.75
C LEU A 877 5.06 -35.02 32.29
N ILE A 878 5.33 -33.80 31.86
CA ILE A 878 4.54 -32.61 32.18
C ILE A 878 4.09 -32.01 30.86
N LEU A 879 2.81 -32.13 30.54
CA LEU A 879 2.22 -31.61 29.30
C LEU A 879 1.30 -30.41 29.61
N PRO A 880 1.23 -29.41 28.72
CA PRO A 880 0.24 -28.34 28.85
C PRO A 880 -1.17 -28.92 28.71
N LEU A 881 -2.08 -28.44 29.54
CA LEU A 881 -3.49 -28.81 29.51
C LEU A 881 -4.30 -27.54 29.21
N PRO A 882 -4.42 -27.13 27.93
CA PRO A 882 -5.24 -25.99 27.55
C PRO A 882 -6.71 -26.26 27.90
N PRO A 883 -7.51 -25.22 28.16
CA PRO A 883 -8.93 -25.39 28.44
C PRO A 883 -9.61 -26.04 27.24
N VAL A 884 -10.29 -27.16 27.51
CA VAL A 884 -11.06 -27.88 26.50
C VAL A 884 -12.10 -26.92 25.89
N PRO A 885 -12.20 -26.79 24.56
CA PRO A 885 -13.25 -26.00 23.94
C PRO A 885 -14.59 -26.62 24.35
N LEU A 886 -15.41 -25.83 25.05
CA LEU A 886 -16.77 -26.22 25.42
C LEU A 886 -17.53 -26.55 24.13
N LEU A 887 -17.78 -27.83 23.90
CA LEU A 887 -18.83 -28.27 22.99
C LEU A 887 -20.12 -27.62 23.51
N ALA A 888 -20.86 -26.95 22.63
CA ALA A 888 -22.15 -26.37 22.97
C ALA A 888 -23.15 -27.52 23.25
N GLU A 889 -23.10 -28.09 24.45
CA GLU A 889 -24.07 -29.05 24.94
C GLU A 889 -25.31 -28.32 25.46
N ASN A 890 -26.43 -28.62 24.80
CA ASN A 890 -27.81 -28.62 25.26
C ASN A 890 -28.09 -27.96 26.61
N LEU A 891 -28.57 -26.71 26.58
CA LEU A 891 -29.45 -26.16 27.61
C LEU A 891 -30.88 -26.65 27.34
N GLU A 892 -31.11 -27.95 27.53
CA GLU A 892 -32.42 -28.50 27.87
C GLU A 892 -32.37 -28.81 29.37
N GLU A 893 -32.65 -27.82 30.20
CA GLU A 893 -33.26 -27.93 31.54
C GLU A 893 -33.19 -26.57 32.24
N ASN A 894 -34.37 -26.01 32.52
CA ASN A 894 -34.67 -24.76 33.24
C ASN A 894 -34.60 -23.43 32.46
N LEU A 895 -35.53 -23.24 31.52
CA LEU A 895 -36.69 -22.32 31.64
C LEU A 895 -37.50 -22.25 30.34
#